data_AF-A0A7S4FPY1-F1
#
_entry.id   AF-A0A7S4FPY1-F1
#
_cell.length_a   1.000
_cell.length_b   1.000
_cell.length_c   1.000
_cell.angle_alpha   90.00
_cell.angle_beta   90.00
_cell.angle_gamma   90.00
#
_symmetry.space_group_name_H-M   'P 1'
#
loop_
_entity.id
_entity.type
_entity.pdbx_description
1 polymer ?
#
loop_
_entity_poly.entity_id
_entity_poly.type
_entity_poly.pdbx_seq_one_letter_code
_entity_poly.pdbx_strand_id
1 'polypeptide(L)'
;MAYLQGDNNKHFGTTIIKSDVPVIVYAAWDSRSDFRPDGFIKTSDMMELWDTQRNVPIEVWYREYPAGDVRITISGESEGREAGAANFFVERLCAPANFGKDHCEHVPSDAANDFVIGSPASWFTNNNDIRSGAQHQTSRFHQNVAVTAEAYRLRFEWQYNLGYCSQLNKGQGKSPSFKLLIGGAVQWQWQVDLSAGGEYPHDTRCGGAPQAYSPVQLVEVDLLGVTGDKLTWEIVSNDRNMHVNFVHMELCSRGGVRGYTRTETAHVGAGGCTYPYVDGVWPAEVQAISDPPTCAAKCSEMYNCGGFNINGGKCQLCVDRDVKANVNGITAYLKSGYAHNYPDVIQVQSAFSRVNGLFQMVGHKHGFPRYTGPNGATLSFERQAVNSDWAAAHWLQSDVWTILEGGHHRFALRSPGGSKPPTQSGWEARTDVGAQLPIDLWTPVAQDYTFLFNACPRGSGIPYNNAVNGGAVTRAVCEAKCNADPACRVIEMAGCSAGGCVGQCMLYRGSEGGEIRNGGCTTDGSMKSFLKPTSISKFARYGSAHVGKNGCAYPGGSWSADLQAIGDPAQCALRCLARSDCGGFNINHGKCQLCTTSDIKPLVNNNNLRAYVRTGQEVHTGAFEYLWADCPRGDAAATATKISDSLTRAQCMALCEASPSCNGMEVTGCLGNPADCGGQCYHFSGVSDGSLRDGNCGHGGDSNALWKLPAYTFLFTGCPRGVGAATWKQIGSSLTKADCMRRCDADIHCNAIEILGCRDNPQCLGDCYHFYGTSDGAIHNECTNDLAQYPGSAYRKLQGGSRCQWSLQAGKACGNTIGPLGKLTETQCAVAIVKNPQCDSNIMAWEPSTQTCRCVPKGGVCGASDNANWNLYTRRCGDTILMETFGSGFCRFDNYQVQNIGHFTEQQCKDKCKVMPTCIASDISSLSGNTWKCQLYTGSGTNFRLQSGDAKCFKKRFSSMTALGNKGSGRCVVSGGAQIGWISNDATDDYCTQSCDASIDCVAAETRPGGSGQQQCHLWRGAATSVTSTSQQGTTCWKKERNCIKAGTIVSKYQRGKCCQSFQQKGMRWVCT
;
A
#
# COMPACT_ATOMS: atom_id res chain seq x y z
N MET A 1 -23.73 -14.83 0.39
CA MET A 1 -24.70 -15.22 -0.67
C MET A 1 -26.02 -14.50 -0.43
N ALA A 2 -26.77 -14.19 -1.49
CA ALA A 2 -28.20 -13.87 -1.39
C ALA A 2 -29.01 -14.98 -2.09
N TYR A 3 -30.18 -15.30 -1.55
CA TYR A 3 -31.08 -16.36 -2.04
C TYR A 3 -32.44 -15.76 -2.39
N LEU A 4 -32.96 -16.07 -3.58
CA LEU A 4 -34.28 -15.65 -4.05
C LEU A 4 -35.04 -16.88 -4.53
N GLN A 5 -36.13 -17.20 -3.84
CA GLN A 5 -37.08 -18.26 -4.18
C GLN A 5 -38.37 -17.66 -4.71
N GLY A 6 -38.80 -18.09 -5.90
CA GLY A 6 -40.09 -17.73 -6.47
C GLY A 6 -41.11 -18.84 -6.29
N ASP A 7 -42.00 -18.72 -5.30
CA ASP A 7 -43.16 -19.63 -5.17
C ASP A 7 -44.16 -19.38 -6.34
N ASN A 8 -44.70 -20.48 -6.89
CA ASN A 8 -45.32 -20.61 -8.22
C ASN A 8 -46.56 -19.73 -8.56
N ASN A 9 -46.88 -18.67 -7.82
CA ASN A 9 -48.09 -17.87 -8.04
C ASN A 9 -48.01 -16.35 -7.78
N LYS A 10 -46.90 -15.76 -7.26
CA LYS A 10 -46.96 -14.35 -6.77
C LYS A 10 -45.79 -13.38 -7.05
N HIS A 11 -44.69 -13.80 -7.70
CA HIS A 11 -43.50 -12.94 -7.83
C HIS A 11 -43.01 -12.71 -9.27
N PHE A 12 -43.85 -12.06 -10.09
CA PHE A 12 -43.33 -11.22 -11.17
C PHE A 12 -42.77 -9.94 -10.56
N GLY A 13 -41.51 -9.62 -10.84
CA GLY A 13 -40.81 -8.57 -10.11
C GLY A 13 -39.43 -8.23 -10.66
N THR A 14 -38.92 -7.09 -10.19
CA THR A 14 -37.58 -6.60 -10.54
C THR A 14 -36.79 -6.34 -9.26
N THR A 15 -35.77 -7.16 -9.01
CA THR A 15 -34.83 -7.01 -7.90
C THR A 15 -33.59 -6.26 -8.38
N ILE A 16 -33.06 -5.35 -7.55
CA ILE A 16 -31.81 -4.65 -7.82
C ILE A 16 -30.80 -5.02 -6.73
N ILE A 17 -29.74 -5.71 -7.13
CA ILE A 17 -28.60 -6.05 -6.29
C ILE A 17 -27.56 -4.94 -6.45
N LYS A 18 -27.19 -4.26 -5.37
CA LYS A 18 -26.11 -3.26 -5.37
C LYS A 18 -24.81 -3.92 -4.96
N SER A 19 -23.78 -3.85 -5.81
CA SER A 19 -22.47 -4.42 -5.50
C SER A 19 -21.32 -3.51 -5.93
N ASP A 20 -20.43 -3.21 -4.98
CA ASP A 20 -19.15 -2.52 -5.14
C ASP A 20 -18.07 -3.42 -5.79
N VAL A 21 -18.34 -4.72 -5.92
CA VAL A 21 -17.51 -5.71 -6.61
C VAL A 21 -18.33 -6.46 -7.69
N PRO A 22 -17.70 -7.08 -8.70
CA PRO A 22 -18.41 -7.98 -9.63
C PRO A 22 -19.16 -9.10 -8.88
N VAL A 23 -20.23 -9.61 -9.50
CA VAL A 23 -21.05 -10.69 -8.92
C VAL A 23 -21.30 -11.78 -9.95
N ILE A 24 -21.34 -13.03 -9.47
CA ILE A 24 -21.90 -14.14 -10.24
C ILE A 24 -23.33 -14.35 -9.76
N VAL A 25 -24.26 -14.37 -10.71
CA VAL A 25 -25.64 -14.79 -10.49
C VAL A 25 -25.79 -16.20 -11.06
N TYR A 26 -26.19 -17.14 -10.21
CA TYR A 26 -26.59 -18.49 -10.62
C TYR A 26 -28.11 -18.57 -10.69
N ALA A 27 -28.62 -19.33 -11.66
CA ALA A 27 -30.02 -19.66 -11.84
C ALA A 27 -30.15 -21.19 -11.92
N ALA A 28 -30.94 -21.79 -11.04
CA ALA A 28 -31.27 -23.21 -11.04
C ALA A 28 -32.72 -23.41 -11.47
N TRP A 29 -32.96 -24.32 -12.42
CA TRP A 29 -34.25 -24.46 -13.12
C TRP A 29 -34.69 -25.92 -13.25
N ASP A 30 -35.99 -26.18 -13.07
CA ASP A 30 -36.60 -27.52 -13.17
C ASP A 30 -36.67 -27.99 -14.65
N SER A 31 -36.10 -29.15 -14.96
CA SER A 31 -35.72 -29.61 -16.31
C SER A 31 -36.87 -29.96 -17.27
N ARG A 32 -38.09 -29.48 -17.02
CA ARG A 32 -39.32 -29.82 -17.79
C ARG A 32 -39.69 -28.83 -18.90
N SER A 33 -38.88 -27.80 -19.13
CA SER A 33 -39.09 -26.84 -20.22
C SER A 33 -37.79 -26.56 -20.97
N ASP A 34 -37.87 -26.45 -22.30
CA ASP A 34 -36.73 -26.08 -23.18
C ASP A 34 -36.27 -24.62 -23.01
N PHE A 35 -36.72 -23.94 -21.95
CA PHE A 35 -36.51 -22.52 -21.72
C PHE A 35 -35.12 -22.27 -21.14
N ARG A 36 -34.32 -21.43 -21.83
CA ARG A 36 -32.96 -21.08 -21.40
C ARG A 36 -32.95 -19.66 -20.83
N PRO A 37 -32.37 -19.42 -19.63
CA PRO A 37 -32.25 -18.07 -19.08
C PRO A 37 -31.30 -17.21 -19.94
N ASP A 38 -31.83 -16.11 -20.49
CA ASP A 38 -31.15 -15.35 -21.55
C ASP A 38 -29.78 -14.79 -21.12
N GLY A 39 -28.74 -15.18 -21.88
CA GLY A 39 -27.36 -14.76 -21.65
C GLY A 39 -26.68 -15.38 -20.42
N PHE A 40 -27.26 -16.42 -19.80
CA PHE A 40 -26.57 -17.26 -18.83
C PHE A 40 -25.89 -18.45 -19.53
N ILE A 41 -24.79 -18.94 -18.94
CA ILE A 41 -23.97 -20.05 -19.41
C ILE A 41 -24.27 -21.28 -18.55
N LYS A 42 -24.51 -22.45 -19.16
CA LYS A 42 -24.73 -23.70 -18.42
C LYS A 42 -23.44 -24.13 -17.71
N THR A 43 -23.51 -24.48 -16.42
CA THR A 43 -22.36 -25.09 -15.72
C THR A 43 -22.33 -26.58 -16.03
N SER A 44 -21.44 -27.00 -16.93
CA SER A 44 -21.25 -28.42 -17.26
C SER A 44 -20.43 -29.18 -16.20
N ASP A 45 -19.47 -28.51 -15.54
CA ASP A 45 -18.41 -29.20 -14.78
C ASP A 45 -18.15 -28.64 -13.36
N MET A 46 -18.92 -27.63 -12.89
CA MET A 46 -18.57 -26.88 -11.66
C MET A 46 -19.48 -27.08 -10.45
N MET A 47 -20.75 -27.49 -10.62
CA MET A 47 -21.67 -27.67 -9.49
C MET A 47 -22.86 -28.56 -9.88
N GLU A 48 -23.04 -29.69 -9.19
CA GLU A 48 -24.30 -30.46 -9.24
C GLU A 48 -25.25 -30.00 -8.12
N LEU A 49 -26.49 -29.70 -8.46
CA LEU A 49 -27.61 -29.62 -7.51
C LEU A 49 -28.57 -30.77 -7.80
N TRP A 50 -29.07 -31.42 -6.74
CA TRP A 50 -29.98 -32.56 -6.84
C TRP A 50 -31.32 -32.24 -6.19
N ASP A 51 -32.43 -32.54 -6.87
CA ASP A 51 -33.75 -32.58 -6.25
C ASP A 51 -33.87 -33.87 -5.44
N THR A 52 -33.84 -33.75 -4.11
CA THR A 52 -33.88 -34.90 -3.18
C THR A 52 -35.25 -35.55 -3.04
N GLN A 53 -36.33 -34.92 -3.53
CA GLN A 53 -37.66 -35.53 -3.56
C GLN A 53 -37.89 -36.35 -4.84
N ARG A 54 -37.23 -35.98 -5.94
CA ARG A 54 -37.37 -36.61 -7.26
C ARG A 54 -36.17 -37.43 -7.71
N ASN A 55 -35.04 -37.33 -7.02
CA ASN A 55 -33.78 -38.01 -7.35
C ASN A 55 -33.33 -37.73 -8.81
N VAL A 56 -33.31 -36.45 -9.18
CA VAL A 56 -32.83 -35.97 -10.49
C VAL A 56 -31.91 -34.76 -10.32
N PRO A 57 -30.90 -34.58 -11.19
CA PRO A 57 -30.08 -33.38 -11.22
C PRO A 57 -30.89 -32.17 -11.72
N ILE A 58 -30.63 -31.00 -11.15
CA ILE A 58 -31.20 -29.70 -11.51
C ILE A 58 -30.18 -28.98 -12.38
N GLU A 59 -30.60 -28.40 -13.51
CA GLU A 59 -29.67 -27.66 -14.37
C GLU A 59 -29.35 -26.29 -13.76
N VAL A 60 -28.05 -26.03 -13.57
CA VAL A 60 -27.54 -24.75 -13.09
C VAL A 60 -26.90 -23.97 -14.23
N TRP A 61 -27.21 -22.68 -14.28
CA TRP A 61 -26.73 -21.72 -15.25
C TRP A 61 -26.15 -20.52 -14.49
N TYR A 62 -25.12 -19.86 -15.01
CA TYR A 62 -24.47 -18.71 -14.35
C TYR A 62 -24.25 -17.54 -15.30
N ARG A 63 -24.20 -16.32 -14.75
CA ARG A 63 -23.85 -15.10 -15.48
C ARG A 63 -23.08 -14.15 -14.58
N GLU A 64 -21.96 -13.67 -15.10
CA GLU A 64 -21.14 -12.64 -14.45
C GLU A 64 -21.68 -11.24 -14.77
N TYR A 65 -21.65 -10.36 -13.76
CA TYR A 65 -21.98 -8.95 -13.90
C TYR A 65 -20.87 -8.09 -13.26
N PRO A 66 -20.48 -6.96 -13.87
CA PRO A 66 -19.50 -6.04 -13.28
C PRO A 66 -20.06 -5.34 -12.03
N ALA A 67 -19.18 -4.70 -11.26
CA ALA A 67 -19.58 -3.87 -10.13
C ALA A 67 -20.58 -2.76 -10.55
N GLY A 68 -21.66 -2.60 -9.79
CA GLY A 68 -22.76 -1.69 -10.07
C GLY A 68 -24.11 -2.15 -9.51
N ASP A 69 -25.19 -1.56 -10.03
CA ASP A 69 -26.58 -1.96 -9.76
C ASP A 69 -26.99 -3.06 -10.75
N VAL A 70 -26.95 -4.32 -10.32
CA VAL A 70 -27.38 -5.47 -11.12
C VAL A 70 -28.89 -5.66 -10.99
N ARG A 71 -29.62 -5.40 -12.08
CA ARG A 71 -31.07 -5.57 -12.15
C ARG A 71 -31.43 -6.95 -12.71
N ILE A 72 -32.14 -7.75 -11.91
CA ILE A 72 -32.75 -9.02 -12.32
C ILE A 72 -34.26 -8.82 -12.39
N THR A 73 -34.86 -9.07 -13.55
CA THR A 73 -36.31 -9.02 -13.76
C THR A 73 -36.82 -10.42 -14.11
N ILE A 74 -37.80 -10.90 -13.35
CA ILE A 74 -38.50 -12.16 -13.63
C ILE A 74 -39.85 -11.82 -14.24
N SER A 75 -40.02 -12.16 -15.51
CA SER A 75 -41.24 -11.98 -16.31
C SER A 75 -41.56 -13.27 -17.05
N GLY A 76 -42.82 -13.70 -17.03
CA GLY A 76 -43.28 -14.86 -17.79
C GLY A 76 -44.73 -14.69 -18.23
N GLU A 77 -45.00 -15.01 -19.48
CA GLU A 77 -46.35 -15.05 -20.05
C GLU A 77 -46.86 -16.49 -19.97
N SER A 78 -47.77 -16.77 -19.04
CA SER A 78 -48.29 -18.12 -18.78
C SER A 78 -49.74 -18.27 -19.26
N GLU A 79 -49.93 -18.56 -20.55
CA GLU A 79 -51.22 -19.03 -21.06
C GLU A 79 -51.50 -20.47 -20.59
N GLY A 80 -52.02 -20.61 -19.37
CA GLY A 80 -52.76 -21.80 -18.94
C GLY A 80 -51.95 -23.07 -18.62
N ARG A 81 -50.65 -22.96 -18.29
CA ARG A 81 -49.86 -24.09 -17.75
C ARG A 81 -49.08 -23.68 -16.50
N GLU A 82 -48.83 -24.64 -15.63
CA GLU A 82 -48.12 -24.46 -14.35
C GLU A 82 -46.69 -23.96 -14.61
N ALA A 83 -46.34 -22.81 -14.04
CA ALA A 83 -44.97 -22.29 -14.09
C ALA A 83 -44.08 -23.06 -13.10
N GLY A 84 -42.92 -23.52 -13.57
CA GLY A 84 -41.90 -24.14 -12.72
C GLY A 84 -41.21 -23.10 -11.82
N ALA A 85 -40.80 -23.54 -10.62
CA ALA A 85 -40.04 -22.70 -9.71
C ALA A 85 -38.63 -22.42 -10.27
N ALA A 86 -38.18 -21.18 -10.14
CA ALA A 86 -36.83 -20.74 -10.48
C ALA A 86 -36.14 -20.17 -9.24
N ASN A 87 -34.94 -20.67 -8.93
CA ASN A 87 -34.17 -20.25 -7.77
C ASN A 87 -32.90 -19.53 -8.21
N PHE A 88 -32.63 -18.37 -7.62
CA PHE A 88 -31.44 -17.57 -7.92
C PHE A 88 -30.52 -17.45 -6.71
N PHE A 89 -29.22 -17.64 -6.94
CA PHE A 89 -28.16 -17.49 -5.95
C PHE A 89 -27.19 -16.40 -6.41
N VAL A 90 -26.73 -15.56 -5.48
CA VAL A 90 -25.80 -14.46 -5.79
C VAL A 90 -24.52 -14.59 -4.97
N GLU A 91 -23.40 -14.68 -5.67
CA GLU A 91 -22.04 -14.68 -5.12
C GLU A 91 -21.33 -13.37 -5.43
N ARG A 92 -20.59 -12.83 -4.46
CA ARG A 92 -19.71 -11.68 -4.66
C ARG A 92 -18.33 -12.18 -5.03
N LEU A 93 -17.80 -11.73 -6.16
CA LEU A 93 -16.39 -11.91 -6.49
C LEU A 93 -15.57 -10.92 -5.66
N CYS A 94 -15.14 -11.37 -4.48
CA CYS A 94 -14.10 -10.69 -3.72
C CYS A 94 -12.87 -10.49 -4.63
N ALA A 95 -12.40 -9.25 -4.76
CA ALA A 95 -11.20 -8.96 -5.53
C ALA A 95 -10.02 -9.80 -4.97
N PRO A 96 -9.15 -10.35 -5.82
CA PRO A 96 -8.08 -11.25 -5.38
C PRO A 96 -7.17 -10.53 -4.38
N ALA A 97 -7.12 -11.06 -3.16
CA ALA A 97 -6.29 -10.50 -2.09
C ALA A 97 -4.80 -10.60 -2.46
N ASN A 98 -4.01 -9.63 -1.99
CA ASN A 98 -2.63 -9.43 -2.44
C ASN A 98 -1.74 -10.68 -2.27
N PHE A 99 -1.41 -11.32 -3.40
CA PHE A 99 -0.32 -12.28 -3.49
C PHE A 99 1.01 -11.57 -3.17
N GLY A 100 1.76 -12.07 -2.19
CA GLY A 100 3.04 -11.50 -1.76
C GLY A 100 3.24 -11.29 -0.26
N LYS A 101 2.28 -11.68 0.59
CA LYS A 101 2.55 -11.93 2.02
C LYS A 101 2.82 -13.40 2.25
N ASP A 102 3.80 -13.71 3.09
CA ASP A 102 3.98 -15.06 3.62
C ASP A 102 2.75 -15.44 4.48
N HIS A 103 2.17 -16.61 4.22
CA HIS A 103 1.03 -17.13 4.97
C HIS A 103 1.49 -18.23 5.92
N CYS A 104 1.75 -17.86 7.16
CA CYS A 104 2.00 -18.80 8.26
C CYS A 104 0.68 -19.22 8.88
N GLU A 105 0.30 -20.48 8.67
CA GLU A 105 -0.84 -21.12 9.32
C GLU A 105 -0.37 -21.77 10.62
N HIS A 106 -1.12 -21.57 11.71
CA HIS A 106 -0.86 -22.32 12.95
C HIS A 106 -1.26 -23.78 12.73
N VAL A 107 -0.31 -24.69 12.91
CA VAL A 107 -0.59 -26.13 12.93
C VAL A 107 -1.06 -26.50 14.33
N PRO A 108 -2.29 -27.03 14.50
CA PRO A 108 -2.78 -27.43 15.82
C PRO A 108 -1.85 -28.42 16.52
N SER A 109 -1.60 -28.16 17.80
CA SER A 109 -0.75 -28.99 18.66
C SER A 109 -1.45 -29.46 19.94
N ASP A 110 -2.75 -29.13 20.08
CA ASP A 110 -3.53 -29.24 21.31
C ASP A 110 -4.65 -30.28 21.29
N ALA A 111 -5.00 -30.84 20.13
CA ALA A 111 -5.98 -31.92 20.02
C ALA A 111 -5.34 -33.28 19.69
N ALA A 112 -5.71 -34.30 20.47
CA ALA A 112 -5.34 -35.71 20.23
C ALA A 112 -5.89 -36.29 18.90
N ASN A 113 -6.74 -35.54 18.19
CA ASN A 113 -7.35 -35.93 16.92
C ASN A 113 -6.44 -35.61 15.71
N ASP A 114 -5.58 -34.61 15.82
CA ASP A 114 -4.77 -34.13 14.68
C ASP A 114 -3.47 -34.92 14.48
N PHE A 115 -3.03 -35.61 15.55
CA PHE A 115 -1.91 -36.55 15.55
C PHE A 115 -2.38 -38.00 15.36
N VAL A 116 -2.09 -38.59 14.19
CA VAL A 116 -2.23 -40.04 13.97
C VAL A 116 -1.02 -40.74 14.56
N ILE A 117 -1.21 -41.40 15.71
CA ILE A 117 -0.14 -42.04 16.47
C ILE A 117 0.04 -43.48 16.01
N GLY A 118 1.23 -43.79 15.50
CA GLY A 118 1.64 -45.17 15.25
C GLY A 118 2.12 -45.84 16.54
N SER A 119 1.67 -47.07 16.78
CA SER A 119 2.24 -47.93 17.81
C SER A 119 3.76 -48.07 17.60
N PRO A 120 4.60 -47.95 18.64
CA PRO A 120 4.26 -48.00 20.06
C PRO A 120 4.18 -46.64 20.81
N ALA A 121 4.00 -45.51 20.10
CA ALA A 121 3.77 -44.24 20.80
C ALA A 121 2.39 -44.19 21.49
N SER A 122 2.26 -43.33 22.49
CA SER A 122 1.00 -43.08 23.20
C SER A 122 0.83 -41.60 23.58
N TRP A 123 -0.40 -41.11 23.50
CA TRP A 123 -0.79 -39.77 23.94
C TRP A 123 -1.13 -39.77 25.43
N PHE A 124 -0.66 -38.78 26.18
CA PHE A 124 -1.14 -38.49 27.52
C PHE A 124 -2.02 -37.23 27.48
N THR A 125 -3.34 -37.49 27.43
CA THR A 125 -4.46 -36.56 27.19
C THR A 125 -4.51 -35.30 28.04
N ASN A 126 -3.74 -35.24 29.12
CA ASN A 126 -3.89 -34.23 30.15
C ASN A 126 -2.91 -33.05 29.98
N ASN A 127 -1.83 -33.21 29.19
CA ASN A 127 -0.71 -32.27 29.11
C ASN A 127 -0.12 -32.10 27.69
N ASN A 128 -0.78 -32.58 26.62
CA ASN A 128 -0.23 -32.67 25.26
C ASN A 128 1.13 -33.41 25.17
N ASP A 129 1.28 -34.45 26.00
CA ASP A 129 2.50 -35.27 26.14
C ASP A 129 2.46 -36.46 25.18
N ILE A 130 3.35 -36.48 24.18
CA ILE A 130 3.56 -37.61 23.27
C ILE A 130 4.73 -38.46 23.77
N ARG A 131 4.45 -39.72 24.12
CA ARG A 131 5.44 -40.66 24.66
C ARG A 131 5.94 -41.60 23.59
N SER A 132 7.27 -41.77 23.50
CA SER A 132 7.94 -42.58 22.49
C SER A 132 7.85 -44.11 22.67
N GLY A 133 6.97 -44.59 23.55
CA GLY A 133 6.88 -46.00 23.93
C GLY A 133 7.91 -46.38 24.99
N ALA A 134 8.34 -47.64 24.96
CA ALA A 134 9.39 -48.19 25.82
C ALA A 134 10.80 -47.95 25.25
N GLN A 135 11.82 -48.33 26.01
CA GLN A 135 13.22 -48.33 25.58
C GLN A 135 13.44 -49.18 24.31
N HIS A 136 14.42 -48.81 23.50
CA HIS A 136 14.81 -49.45 22.24
C HIS A 136 13.71 -49.52 21.15
N GLN A 137 12.60 -48.82 21.32
CA GLN A 137 11.51 -48.73 20.33
C GLN A 137 11.62 -47.47 19.46
N THR A 138 11.36 -47.62 18.16
CA THR A 138 11.13 -46.47 17.28
C THR A 138 9.64 -46.23 17.16
N SER A 139 9.18 -45.05 17.56
CA SER A 139 7.80 -44.62 17.46
C SER A 139 7.66 -43.55 16.38
N ARG A 140 6.59 -43.63 15.59
CA ARG A 140 6.23 -42.64 14.58
C ARG A 140 4.82 -42.12 14.81
N PHE A 141 4.63 -40.82 14.63
CA PHE A 141 3.32 -40.18 14.66
C PHE A 141 3.26 -39.08 13.59
N HIS A 142 2.08 -38.85 13.04
CA HIS A 142 1.90 -38.00 11.85
C HIS A 142 0.84 -36.95 12.12
N GLN A 143 1.11 -35.69 11.82
CA GLN A 143 0.05 -34.69 11.69
C GLN A 143 -0.52 -34.79 10.26
N ASN A 144 -1.84 -34.73 10.12
CA ASN A 144 -2.50 -34.76 8.81
C ASN A 144 -2.43 -33.40 8.08
N VAL A 145 -1.25 -32.76 8.10
CA VAL A 145 -0.95 -31.48 7.45
C VAL A 145 -0.06 -31.77 6.25
N ALA A 146 -0.59 -31.48 5.06
CA ALA A 146 0.14 -31.67 3.80
C ALA A 146 1.13 -30.52 3.57
N VAL A 147 2.39 -30.88 3.29
CA VAL A 147 3.46 -29.95 2.95
C VAL A 147 3.48 -29.78 1.44
N THR A 148 2.89 -28.69 0.96
CA THR A 148 2.84 -28.33 -0.46
C THR A 148 4.18 -27.78 -0.93
N ALA A 149 4.40 -27.74 -2.26
CA ALA A 149 5.59 -27.12 -2.85
C ALA A 149 5.66 -25.58 -2.67
N GLU A 150 4.63 -24.98 -2.07
CA GLU A 150 4.54 -23.57 -1.73
C GLU A 150 4.95 -23.30 -0.26
N ALA A 151 5.01 -24.35 0.57
CA ALA A 151 5.59 -24.28 1.91
C ALA A 151 7.10 -24.04 1.82
N TYR A 152 7.62 -23.12 2.63
CA TYR A 152 9.03 -22.75 2.62
C TYR A 152 9.67 -22.74 4.02
N ARG A 153 8.87 -22.74 5.09
CA ARG A 153 9.36 -22.82 6.47
C ARG A 153 8.36 -23.54 7.37
N LEU A 154 8.82 -24.48 8.17
CA LEU A 154 8.12 -24.93 9.39
C LEU A 154 8.87 -24.35 10.59
N ARG A 155 8.15 -23.75 11.54
CA ARG A 155 8.69 -23.37 12.84
C ARG A 155 7.91 -24.10 13.94
N PHE A 156 8.62 -24.61 14.94
CA PHE A 156 7.99 -25.25 16.10
C PHE A 156 8.76 -24.98 17.39
N GLU A 157 8.01 -24.86 18.47
CA GLU A 157 8.48 -24.68 19.83
C GLU A 157 8.06 -25.90 20.64
N TRP A 158 9.02 -26.58 21.26
CA TRP A 158 8.78 -27.87 21.90
C TRP A 158 9.60 -28.05 23.16
N GLN A 159 9.20 -28.99 24.00
CA GLN A 159 9.89 -29.38 25.23
C GLN A 159 9.97 -30.90 25.33
N TYR A 160 10.93 -31.42 26.10
CA TYR A 160 11.04 -32.85 26.36
C TYR A 160 11.37 -33.18 27.83
N ASN A 161 11.05 -34.40 28.24
CA ASN A 161 11.65 -35.04 29.41
C ASN A 161 11.87 -36.55 29.13
N LEU A 162 12.71 -37.21 29.95
CA LEU A 162 13.26 -38.53 29.67
C LEU A 162 12.99 -39.50 30.83
N GLY A 163 12.30 -40.61 30.56
CA GLY A 163 12.00 -41.66 31.53
C GLY A 163 12.93 -42.87 31.41
N TYR A 164 12.66 -43.89 32.22
CA TYR A 164 13.51 -45.08 32.40
C TYR A 164 14.92 -44.80 32.95
N CYS A 165 15.11 -43.64 33.59
CA CYS A 165 16.31 -43.36 34.39
C CYS A 165 16.39 -44.24 35.66
N SER A 166 15.27 -44.85 36.07
CA SER A 166 15.22 -45.86 37.12
C SER A 166 16.07 -47.12 36.88
N GLN A 167 16.59 -47.34 35.66
CA GLN A 167 17.48 -48.46 35.28
C GLN A 167 18.97 -48.09 35.12
N LEU A 168 19.29 -46.87 34.69
CA LEU A 168 20.68 -46.38 34.53
C LEU A 168 20.76 -44.96 35.10
N ASN A 169 21.80 -44.66 35.89
CA ASN A 169 21.91 -43.40 36.64
C ASN A 169 21.85 -42.16 35.72
N LYS A 170 21.69 -40.97 36.32
CA LYS A 170 21.73 -39.71 35.58
C LYS A 170 23.06 -39.58 34.80
N GLY A 171 22.98 -39.21 33.53
CA GLY A 171 24.10 -39.11 32.60
C GLY A 171 24.50 -40.42 31.89
N GLN A 172 23.77 -41.53 32.09
CA GLN A 172 24.14 -42.85 31.57
C GLN A 172 23.18 -43.39 30.50
N GLY A 173 23.75 -44.15 29.56
CA GLY A 173 23.03 -44.79 28.45
C GLY A 173 23.15 -44.03 27.13
N LYS A 174 22.65 -44.63 26.05
CA LYS A 174 22.48 -44.01 24.74
C LYS A 174 21.21 -43.17 24.72
N SER A 175 21.34 -41.90 24.36
CA SER A 175 20.22 -40.95 24.28
C SER A 175 19.20 -41.29 23.18
N PRO A 176 17.92 -40.92 23.37
CA PRO A 176 16.92 -40.99 22.32
C PRO A 176 17.10 -39.86 21.31
N SER A 177 16.72 -40.10 20.05
CA SER A 177 16.76 -39.09 18.98
C SER A 177 15.35 -38.76 18.49
N PHE A 178 15.07 -37.49 18.26
CA PHE A 178 13.81 -36.98 17.71
C PHE A 178 14.05 -36.42 16.30
N LYS A 179 13.15 -36.69 15.36
CA LYS A 179 13.29 -36.32 13.95
C LYS A 179 11.98 -35.84 13.36
N LEU A 180 12.10 -34.91 12.41
CA LEU A 180 11.06 -34.54 11.45
C LEU A 180 11.37 -35.20 10.10
N LEU A 181 10.37 -35.87 9.54
CA LEU A 181 10.40 -36.48 8.22
C LEU A 181 9.24 -35.91 7.38
N ILE A 182 9.52 -35.58 6.14
CA ILE A 182 8.52 -35.10 5.17
C ILE A 182 8.80 -35.83 3.84
N GLY A 183 7.77 -36.45 3.26
CA GLY A 183 7.95 -37.36 2.12
C GLY A 183 8.80 -38.61 2.46
N GLY A 184 8.96 -38.94 3.75
CA GLY A 184 9.85 -39.99 4.23
C GLY A 184 11.34 -39.60 4.33
N ALA A 185 11.73 -38.43 3.84
CA ALA A 185 13.09 -37.90 4.01
C ALA A 185 13.21 -37.10 5.31
N VAL A 186 14.32 -37.29 6.05
CA VAL A 186 14.60 -36.55 7.30
C VAL A 186 14.97 -35.10 6.95
N GLN A 187 14.16 -34.15 7.42
CA GLN A 187 14.37 -32.71 7.20
C GLN A 187 15.04 -32.04 8.40
N TRP A 188 14.81 -32.57 9.60
CA TRP A 188 15.47 -32.13 10.83
C TRP A 188 15.64 -33.33 11.78
N GLN A 189 16.73 -33.33 12.55
CA GLN A 189 16.96 -34.32 13.61
C GLN A 189 17.70 -33.69 14.79
N TRP A 190 17.43 -34.22 15.97
CA TRP A 190 18.07 -33.84 17.22
C TRP A 190 18.24 -35.06 18.12
N GLN A 191 19.25 -35.04 18.98
CA GLN A 191 19.54 -36.11 19.93
C GLN A 191 20.04 -35.49 21.23
N VAL A 192 19.57 -35.99 22.38
CA VAL A 192 19.98 -35.48 23.69
C VAL A 192 21.47 -35.75 23.92
N ASP A 193 22.19 -34.80 24.51
CA ASP A 193 23.40 -35.11 25.27
C ASP A 193 23.04 -35.30 26.76
N LEU A 194 23.11 -36.54 27.23
CA LEU A 194 22.85 -36.86 28.65
C LEU A 194 23.98 -36.38 29.57
N SER A 195 25.20 -36.22 29.05
CA SER A 195 26.39 -35.84 29.81
C SER A 195 26.47 -34.33 30.06
N ALA A 196 26.07 -33.50 29.09
CA ALA A 196 26.12 -32.04 29.17
C ALA A 196 25.01 -31.40 30.04
N GLY A 197 24.38 -32.16 30.93
CA GLY A 197 23.26 -31.70 31.76
C GLY A 197 21.91 -31.61 31.04
N GLY A 198 21.83 -31.98 29.76
CA GLY A 198 20.60 -32.02 28.96
C GLY A 198 19.60 -33.13 29.37
N GLU A 199 19.92 -33.95 30.37
CA GLU A 199 18.97 -34.90 30.93
C GLU A 199 18.00 -34.21 31.92
N TYR A 200 16.76 -34.04 31.45
CA TYR A 200 15.58 -33.64 32.21
C TYR A 200 14.75 -34.91 32.55
N PRO A 201 14.96 -35.55 33.72
CA PRO A 201 14.33 -36.83 34.02
C PRO A 201 12.84 -36.70 34.34
N HIS A 202 12.04 -37.63 33.80
CA HIS A 202 10.65 -37.88 34.20
C HIS A 202 10.61 -38.67 35.52
N ASP A 203 11.49 -39.67 35.65
CA ASP A 203 11.56 -40.60 36.77
C ASP A 203 12.01 -39.90 38.06
N THR A 204 11.15 -39.91 39.09
CA THR A 204 11.47 -39.40 40.44
C THR A 204 12.69 -40.05 41.07
N ARG A 205 13.01 -41.30 40.70
CA ARG A 205 14.20 -42.04 41.15
C ARG A 205 15.52 -41.36 40.76
N CYS A 206 15.53 -40.50 39.73
CA CYS A 206 16.68 -39.70 39.30
C CYS A 206 16.56 -38.21 39.67
N GLY A 207 15.71 -37.86 40.64
CA GLY A 207 15.37 -36.47 40.96
C GLY A 207 14.49 -35.81 39.90
N GLY A 208 13.82 -36.61 39.06
CA GLY A 208 12.89 -36.14 38.04
C GLY A 208 11.49 -35.85 38.55
N ALA A 209 10.66 -35.30 37.66
CA ALA A 209 9.22 -35.20 37.87
C ALA A 209 8.48 -35.25 36.52
N PRO A 210 7.23 -35.73 36.47
CA PRO A 210 6.44 -35.78 35.22
C PRO A 210 6.19 -34.43 34.52
N GLN A 211 6.45 -33.31 35.20
CA GLN A 211 6.36 -31.94 34.67
C GLN A 211 7.74 -31.25 34.57
N ALA A 212 8.84 -31.92 34.90
CA ALA A 212 10.20 -31.39 34.79
C ALA A 212 10.71 -31.47 33.34
N TYR A 213 10.01 -30.75 32.45
CA TYR A 213 10.39 -30.56 31.07
C TYR A 213 11.65 -29.70 30.91
N SER A 214 12.34 -29.86 29.79
CA SER A 214 13.38 -28.95 29.32
C SER A 214 12.85 -27.51 29.19
N PRO A 215 13.73 -26.49 29.18
CA PRO A 215 13.40 -25.20 28.58
C PRO A 215 12.83 -25.38 27.16
N VAL A 216 11.98 -24.44 26.72
CA VAL A 216 11.42 -24.46 25.37
C VAL A 216 12.56 -24.41 24.34
N GLN A 217 12.56 -25.37 23.43
CA GLN A 217 13.46 -25.45 22.29
C GLN A 217 12.71 -24.88 21.07
N LEU A 218 13.28 -23.85 20.45
CA LEU A 218 12.78 -23.29 19.19
C LEU A 218 13.55 -23.93 18.02
N VAL A 219 12.82 -24.36 16.99
CA VAL A 219 13.36 -24.90 15.75
C VAL A 219 12.68 -24.23 14.56
N GLU A 220 13.47 -23.82 13.57
CA GLU A 220 12.99 -23.51 12.22
C GLU A 220 13.62 -24.50 11.23
N VAL A 221 12.83 -24.93 10.24
CA VAL A 221 13.23 -25.86 9.18
C VAL A 221 12.85 -25.24 7.83
N ASP A 222 13.83 -25.07 6.95
CA ASP A 222 13.61 -24.67 5.56
C ASP A 222 12.92 -25.83 4.80
N LEU A 223 11.86 -25.50 4.06
CA LEU A 223 11.07 -26.46 3.29
C LEU A 223 11.11 -26.21 1.77
N LEU A 224 11.98 -25.32 1.28
CA LEU A 224 12.05 -24.99 -0.15
C LEU A 224 12.33 -26.22 -1.02
N GLY A 225 11.31 -26.67 -1.76
CA GLY A 225 11.35 -27.86 -2.62
C GLY A 225 11.01 -29.18 -1.91
N VAL A 226 10.74 -29.15 -0.60
CA VAL A 226 10.26 -30.30 0.18
C VAL A 226 8.75 -30.44 -0.03
N THR A 227 8.29 -31.66 -0.33
CA THR A 227 6.85 -31.96 -0.44
C THR A 227 6.53 -33.26 0.28
N GLY A 228 5.31 -33.36 0.82
CA GLY A 228 4.85 -34.56 1.50
C GLY A 228 3.37 -34.46 1.88
N ASP A 229 2.69 -35.59 1.96
CA ASP A 229 1.29 -35.68 2.37
C ASP A 229 1.09 -35.40 3.87
N LYS A 230 2.13 -35.59 4.69
CA LYS A 230 2.09 -35.43 6.16
C LYS A 230 3.42 -34.95 6.74
N LEU A 231 3.34 -34.10 7.77
CA LEU A 231 4.43 -33.93 8.75
C LEU A 231 4.54 -35.21 9.57
N THR A 232 5.66 -35.93 9.44
CA THR A 232 5.92 -37.19 10.16
C THR A 232 7.00 -36.99 11.20
N TRP A 233 6.72 -37.36 12.43
CA TRP A 233 7.66 -37.27 13.54
C TRP A 233 8.12 -38.66 13.95
N GLU A 234 9.42 -38.85 14.15
CA GLU A 234 10.01 -40.10 14.61
C GLU A 234 10.78 -39.87 15.90
N ILE A 235 10.42 -40.61 16.96
CA ILE A 235 11.25 -40.71 18.16
C ILE A 235 11.86 -42.12 18.20
N VAL A 236 13.19 -42.19 18.15
CA VAL A 236 13.94 -43.41 18.40
C VAL A 236 14.31 -43.44 19.88
N SER A 237 13.54 -44.18 20.69
CA SER A 237 13.93 -44.54 22.04
C SER A 237 15.16 -45.43 21.96
N ASN A 238 16.24 -45.06 22.66
CA ASN A 238 17.36 -45.96 22.92
C ASN A 238 17.24 -46.41 24.39
N ASP A 239 18.22 -46.11 25.23
CA ASP A 239 18.27 -46.58 26.62
C ASP A 239 17.35 -45.76 27.55
N ARG A 240 16.80 -44.65 27.03
CA ARG A 240 15.72 -43.83 27.59
C ARG A 240 14.54 -43.80 26.62
N ASN A 241 13.32 -43.64 27.14
CA ASN A 241 12.23 -43.09 26.33
C ASN A 241 12.29 -41.56 26.36
N MET A 242 11.50 -40.91 25.52
CA MET A 242 11.32 -39.47 25.48
C MET A 242 9.82 -39.14 25.47
N HIS A 243 9.49 -38.10 26.22
CA HIS A 243 8.21 -37.42 26.22
C HIS A 243 8.40 -36.11 25.46
N VAL A 244 7.52 -35.80 24.52
CA VAL A 244 7.57 -34.57 23.71
C VAL A 244 6.27 -33.79 23.90
N ASN A 245 6.39 -32.51 24.26
CA ASN A 245 5.27 -31.56 24.33
C ASN A 245 5.51 -30.47 23.28
N PHE A 246 4.53 -30.23 22.40
CA PHE A 246 4.58 -29.15 21.41
C PHE A 246 3.87 -27.90 21.96
N VAL A 247 4.65 -26.87 22.26
CA VAL A 247 4.17 -25.59 22.80
C VAL A 247 3.53 -24.74 21.70
N HIS A 248 4.12 -24.73 20.51
CA HIS A 248 3.58 -24.02 19.33
C HIS A 248 4.13 -24.62 18.02
N MET A 249 3.40 -24.45 16.92
CA MET A 249 3.83 -24.85 15.57
C MET A 249 3.18 -23.97 14.50
N GLU A 250 3.95 -23.49 13.54
CA GLU A 250 3.47 -22.74 12.37
C GLU A 250 4.11 -23.26 11.07
N LEU A 251 3.30 -23.39 10.02
CA LEU A 251 3.74 -23.77 8.67
C LEU A 251 3.52 -22.59 7.73
N CYS A 252 4.61 -22.08 7.16
CA CYS A 252 4.59 -20.89 6.31
C CYS A 252 4.69 -21.25 4.82
N SER A 253 3.75 -20.72 4.05
CA SER A 253 3.64 -20.87 2.61
C SER A 253 3.68 -19.53 1.86
N ARG A 254 4.13 -19.56 0.61
CA ARG A 254 4.02 -18.44 -0.33
C ARG A 254 2.76 -18.62 -1.14
N GLY A 255 1.65 -18.15 -0.59
CA GLY A 255 0.32 -18.63 -0.93
C GLY A 255 -0.03 -18.67 -2.42
N GLY A 256 -0.18 -19.88 -2.96
CA GLY A 256 -1.15 -20.18 -4.00
C GLY A 256 -2.52 -20.45 -3.35
N VAL A 257 -3.60 -20.31 -4.13
CA VAL A 257 -4.97 -20.56 -3.63
C VAL A 257 -5.35 -22.01 -3.86
N ARG A 258 -5.73 -22.72 -2.78
CA ARG A 258 -6.58 -23.92 -2.84
C ARG A 258 -7.66 -23.86 -1.77
N GLY A 259 -8.90 -24.15 -2.16
CA GLY A 259 -10.01 -24.30 -1.21
C GLY A 259 -9.98 -25.67 -0.52
N TYR A 260 -10.28 -25.69 0.77
CA TYR A 260 -10.37 -26.92 1.57
C TYR A 260 -11.81 -27.48 1.52
N THR A 261 -12.05 -28.55 0.76
CA THR A 261 -13.32 -29.28 0.80
C THR A 261 -13.35 -30.19 2.04
N ARG A 262 -13.86 -29.67 3.16
CA ARG A 262 -14.08 -30.45 4.38
C ARG A 262 -15.45 -31.13 4.34
N THR A 263 -15.48 -32.42 4.00
CA THR A 263 -16.72 -33.21 3.94
C THR A 263 -17.17 -33.63 5.35
N GLU A 264 -17.89 -32.76 6.05
CA GLU A 264 -18.57 -33.11 7.30
C GLU A 264 -20.11 -33.00 7.18
N THR A 265 -20.78 -34.10 7.49
CA THR A 265 -22.25 -34.20 7.53
C THR A 265 -22.77 -33.51 8.79
N ALA A 266 -23.12 -32.22 8.69
CA ALA A 266 -23.53 -31.40 9.82
C ALA A 266 -24.90 -31.83 10.40
N HIS A 267 -24.91 -32.64 11.46
CA HIS A 267 -26.05 -32.71 12.37
C HIS A 267 -26.10 -31.46 13.25
N VAL A 268 -27.16 -30.66 13.11
CA VAL A 268 -27.35 -29.41 13.86
C VAL A 268 -27.76 -29.70 15.30
N GLY A 269 -26.77 -29.82 16.19
CA GLY A 269 -26.96 -29.88 17.64
C GLY A 269 -26.68 -28.53 18.31
N ALA A 270 -27.57 -28.06 19.19
CA ALA A 270 -27.40 -26.78 19.87
C ALA A 270 -26.40 -26.86 21.04
N GLY A 271 -25.20 -26.31 20.84
CA GLY A 271 -24.19 -26.13 21.90
C GLY A 271 -24.34 -24.76 22.58
N GLY A 272 -24.63 -24.75 23.88
CA GLY A 272 -24.67 -23.53 24.69
C GLY A 272 -23.30 -23.14 25.27
N CYS A 273 -23.15 -21.87 25.66
CA CYS A 273 -21.93 -21.37 26.30
C CYS A 273 -21.80 -21.94 27.73
N THR A 274 -20.81 -22.80 27.97
CA THR A 274 -20.46 -23.30 29.32
C THR A 274 -18.96 -23.28 29.55
N TYR A 275 -18.50 -22.40 30.45
CA TYR A 275 -17.19 -22.44 31.11
C TYR A 275 -17.38 -22.26 32.63
N PRO A 276 -16.50 -22.80 33.48
CA PRO A 276 -16.76 -22.95 34.91
C PRO A 276 -16.53 -21.66 35.73
N TYR A 277 -17.08 -21.70 36.94
CA TYR A 277 -17.20 -20.58 37.88
C TYR A 277 -15.97 -20.45 38.79
N VAL A 278 -15.44 -19.23 38.92
CA VAL A 278 -14.57 -18.79 40.04
C VAL A 278 -14.96 -17.34 40.40
N ASP A 279 -14.90 -17.01 41.69
CA ASP A 279 -15.65 -15.92 42.35
C ASP A 279 -15.40 -14.47 41.87
N GLY A 280 -16.39 -13.60 42.15
CA GLY A 280 -16.11 -12.23 42.60
C GLY A 280 -16.74 -11.05 41.83
N VAL A 281 -17.82 -10.49 42.41
CA VAL A 281 -18.32 -9.10 42.22
C VAL A 281 -18.89 -8.71 40.84
N TRP A 282 -20.14 -8.21 40.84
CA TRP A 282 -20.77 -7.51 39.71
C TRP A 282 -20.86 -5.99 39.99
N PRO A 283 -20.52 -5.12 39.02
CA PRO A 283 -21.09 -3.77 38.91
C PRO A 283 -22.54 -3.84 38.39
N ALA A 284 -23.39 -2.88 38.78
CA ALA A 284 -24.82 -2.92 38.47
C ALA A 284 -25.24 -1.95 37.35
N GLU A 285 -25.78 -2.49 36.25
CA GLU A 285 -27.10 -2.12 35.71
C GLU A 285 -27.52 -3.10 34.61
N VAL A 286 -28.74 -3.66 34.68
CA VAL A 286 -29.32 -4.50 33.63
C VAL A 286 -30.78 -4.10 33.42
N GLN A 287 -31.03 -3.26 32.41
CA GLN A 287 -32.38 -2.96 31.94
C GLN A 287 -32.95 -4.17 31.17
N ALA A 288 -34.23 -4.47 31.37
CA ALA A 288 -34.89 -5.56 30.66
C ALA A 288 -35.17 -5.17 29.19
N ILE A 289 -34.47 -5.81 28.26
CA ILE A 289 -34.69 -5.70 26.81
C ILE A 289 -34.98 -7.11 26.30
N SER A 290 -36.13 -7.27 25.65
CA SER A 290 -36.71 -8.57 25.30
C SER A 290 -36.84 -8.83 23.79
N ASP A 291 -36.55 -7.85 22.93
CA ASP A 291 -36.58 -8.01 21.47
C ASP A 291 -35.17 -8.20 20.86
N PRO A 292 -35.01 -9.06 19.83
CA PRO A 292 -33.71 -9.29 19.18
C PRO A 292 -33.10 -8.06 18.49
N PRO A 293 -33.84 -7.24 17.71
CA PRO A 293 -33.28 -6.05 17.07
C PRO A 293 -32.60 -5.06 18.04
N THR A 294 -33.22 -4.74 19.17
CA THR A 294 -32.65 -3.81 20.17
C THR A 294 -31.44 -4.44 20.90
N CYS A 295 -31.45 -5.75 21.13
CA CYS A 295 -30.32 -6.47 21.69
C CYS A 295 -29.13 -6.50 20.70
N ALA A 296 -29.40 -6.72 19.41
CA ALA A 296 -28.41 -6.63 18.34
C ALA A 296 -27.83 -5.22 18.18
N ALA A 297 -28.69 -4.18 18.23
CA ALA A 297 -28.26 -2.79 18.16
C ALA A 297 -27.27 -2.45 19.29
N LYS A 298 -27.60 -2.77 20.55
CA LYS A 298 -26.68 -2.58 21.69
C LYS A 298 -25.40 -3.39 21.60
N CYS A 299 -25.45 -4.58 20.99
CA CYS A 299 -24.23 -5.35 20.67
C CYS A 299 -23.36 -4.61 19.65
N SER A 300 -23.95 -4.05 18.58
CA SER A 300 -23.22 -3.27 17.56
C SER A 300 -22.71 -1.91 18.04
N GLU A 301 -23.28 -1.35 19.12
CA GLU A 301 -22.76 -0.15 19.80
C GLU A 301 -21.57 -0.46 20.73
N MET A 302 -21.30 -1.72 21.04
CA MET A 302 -20.19 -2.16 21.89
C MET A 302 -19.04 -2.77 21.07
N TYR A 303 -17.90 -2.06 21.04
CA TYR A 303 -16.71 -2.40 20.24
C TYR A 303 -16.14 -3.83 20.44
N ASN A 304 -16.47 -4.49 21.56
CA ASN A 304 -16.01 -5.84 21.93
C ASN A 304 -17.17 -6.86 22.08
N CYS A 305 -18.34 -6.64 21.47
CA CYS A 305 -19.43 -7.62 21.54
C CYS A 305 -19.21 -8.77 20.55
N GLY A 306 -18.76 -9.92 21.05
CA GLY A 306 -18.56 -11.14 20.25
C GLY A 306 -19.87 -11.86 19.87
N GLY A 307 -20.98 -11.50 20.52
CA GLY A 307 -22.31 -12.02 20.22
C GLY A 307 -23.33 -11.67 21.31
N PHE A 308 -24.60 -12.00 21.07
CA PHE A 308 -25.67 -11.82 22.05
C PHE A 308 -26.62 -13.02 22.07
N ASN A 309 -27.30 -13.21 23.19
CA ASN A 309 -28.37 -14.18 23.37
C ASN A 309 -29.54 -13.52 24.13
N ILE A 310 -30.77 -14.00 23.95
CA ILE A 310 -31.93 -13.58 24.75
C ILE A 310 -32.43 -14.79 25.54
N ASN A 311 -32.16 -14.80 26.83
CA ASN A 311 -32.59 -15.86 27.74
C ASN A 311 -33.55 -15.28 28.80
N GLY A 312 -34.70 -15.93 29.02
CA GLY A 312 -35.71 -15.45 29.97
C GLY A 312 -36.23 -14.02 29.71
N GLY A 313 -36.23 -13.57 28.45
CA GLY A 313 -36.63 -12.20 28.08
C GLY A 313 -35.61 -11.11 28.44
N LYS A 314 -34.34 -11.49 28.68
CA LYS A 314 -33.24 -10.55 28.92
C LYS A 314 -32.13 -10.74 27.89
N CYS A 315 -31.74 -9.65 27.25
CA CYS A 315 -30.53 -9.54 26.46
C CYS A 315 -29.28 -9.85 27.31
N GLN A 316 -28.49 -10.85 26.92
CA GLN A 316 -27.21 -11.23 27.50
C GLN A 316 -26.14 -11.02 26.42
N LEU A 317 -25.17 -10.14 26.67
CA LEU A 317 -24.08 -9.83 25.75
C LEU A 317 -22.84 -10.65 26.10
N CYS A 318 -22.19 -11.24 25.09
CA CYS A 318 -20.91 -11.93 25.23
C CYS A 318 -19.77 -10.97 24.91
N VAL A 319 -18.91 -10.73 25.89
CA VAL A 319 -17.72 -9.88 25.78
C VAL A 319 -16.47 -10.66 26.15
N ASP A 320 -15.39 -10.49 25.38
CA ASP A 320 -14.11 -11.12 25.67
C ASP A 320 -13.49 -10.55 26.97
N ARG A 321 -12.95 -11.44 27.81
CA ARG A 321 -12.34 -11.08 29.10
C ARG A 321 -10.90 -10.59 28.93
N ASP A 322 -10.75 -9.29 28.69
CA ASP A 322 -9.55 -8.53 29.09
C ASP A 322 -9.92 -7.63 30.29
N VAL A 323 -9.24 -7.81 31.43
CA VAL A 323 -9.59 -7.09 32.66
C VAL A 323 -8.99 -5.68 32.66
N LYS A 324 -9.86 -4.65 32.68
CA LYS A 324 -9.47 -3.26 32.92
C LYS A 324 -10.36 -2.61 33.98
N ALA A 325 -9.77 -2.27 35.13
CA ALA A 325 -10.36 -1.32 36.06
C ALA A 325 -9.96 0.11 35.63
N ASN A 326 -10.92 1.03 35.56
CA ASN A 326 -10.70 2.40 35.07
C ASN A 326 -10.81 3.43 36.19
N VAL A 327 -9.69 4.09 36.50
CA VAL A 327 -9.66 5.34 37.28
C VAL A 327 -8.61 6.26 36.65
N ASN A 328 -9.02 7.50 36.32
CA ASN A 328 -8.15 8.61 35.88
C ASN A 328 -7.35 8.43 34.58
N GLY A 329 -7.98 7.86 33.53
CA GLY A 329 -7.90 8.47 32.19
C GLY A 329 -6.62 8.25 31.36
N ILE A 330 -5.79 7.26 31.67
CA ILE A 330 -4.69 6.82 30.80
C ILE A 330 -4.78 5.31 30.59
N THR A 331 -4.55 4.81 29.37
CA THR A 331 -4.53 3.37 29.06
C THR A 331 -3.62 3.10 27.87
N ALA A 332 -2.59 2.28 28.07
CA ALA A 332 -1.74 1.73 27.02
C ALA A 332 -1.71 0.20 27.12
N TYR A 333 -1.45 -0.49 26.02
CA TYR A 333 -1.37 -1.96 25.97
C TYR A 333 0.09 -2.41 25.94
N LEU A 334 0.42 -3.44 26.73
CA LEU A 334 1.60 -4.29 26.50
C LEU A 334 1.09 -5.71 26.25
N LYS A 335 1.20 -6.17 25.00
CA LYS A 335 0.83 -7.54 24.61
C LYS A 335 2.04 -8.45 24.80
N SER A 336 2.08 -9.20 25.89
CA SER A 336 3.09 -10.23 26.13
C SER A 336 2.87 -11.41 25.17
N GLY A 337 3.84 -11.71 24.29
CA GLY A 337 3.73 -12.84 23.37
C GLY A 337 4.60 -12.84 22.12
N TYR A 338 5.80 -12.23 22.16
CA TYR A 338 6.77 -12.33 21.06
C TYR A 338 8.15 -12.69 21.60
N ALA A 339 8.81 -13.67 20.97
CA ALA A 339 10.20 -14.01 21.24
C ALA A 339 11.14 -12.96 20.64
N HIS A 340 12.22 -12.62 21.35
CA HIS A 340 13.17 -11.59 20.93
C HIS A 340 14.50 -12.21 20.52
N ASN A 341 14.87 -12.06 19.24
CA ASN A 341 16.24 -12.28 18.78
C ASN A 341 17.10 -11.12 19.30
N TYR A 342 17.87 -11.38 20.36
CA TYR A 342 18.83 -10.43 20.90
C TYR A 342 20.18 -10.53 20.17
N PRO A 343 20.84 -9.41 19.84
CA PRO A 343 22.13 -9.42 19.16
C PRO A 343 23.28 -9.81 20.10
N ASP A 344 24.32 -10.47 19.58
CA ASP A 344 25.53 -10.78 20.35
C ASP A 344 26.37 -9.54 20.71
N VAL A 345 26.25 -8.46 19.93
CA VAL A 345 26.95 -7.19 20.13
C VAL A 345 26.01 -6.02 19.87
N ILE A 346 26.02 -5.04 20.76
CA ILE A 346 25.39 -3.72 20.58
C ILE A 346 26.46 -2.63 20.67
N GLN A 347 26.25 -1.52 19.97
CA GLN A 347 27.02 -0.30 20.14
C GLN A 347 26.25 0.66 21.04
N VAL A 348 26.89 1.10 22.11
CA VAL A 348 26.40 2.13 23.04
C VAL A 348 27.18 3.41 22.77
N GLN A 349 26.47 4.50 22.48
CA GLN A 349 27.05 5.84 22.39
C GLN A 349 26.33 6.75 23.39
N SER A 350 27.03 7.33 24.35
CA SER A 350 26.43 8.12 25.42
C SER A 350 27.12 9.46 25.66
N ALA A 351 26.47 10.33 26.45
CA ALA A 351 27.09 11.55 26.96
C ALA A 351 28.26 11.28 27.94
N PHE A 352 28.36 10.08 28.52
CA PHE A 352 29.41 9.69 29.44
C PHE A 352 30.45 8.81 28.70
N SER A 353 31.42 9.46 28.05
CA SER A 353 32.33 8.85 27.07
C SER A 353 33.03 7.55 27.51
N ARG A 354 33.21 7.31 28.81
CA ARG A 354 33.78 6.08 29.36
C ARG A 354 32.93 4.82 29.11
N VAL A 355 31.63 4.93 28.87
CA VAL A 355 30.76 3.80 28.50
C VAL A 355 30.41 3.77 27.00
N ASN A 356 31.17 4.49 26.15
CA ASN A 356 30.93 4.51 24.71
C ASN A 356 31.76 3.43 24.00
N GLY A 357 31.11 2.58 23.22
CA GLY A 357 31.75 1.54 22.40
C GLY A 357 30.88 0.29 22.25
N LEU A 358 31.53 -0.83 21.92
CA LEU A 358 30.86 -2.12 21.73
C LEU A 358 30.66 -2.85 23.05
N PHE A 359 29.43 -3.34 23.25
CA PHE A 359 28.98 -4.15 24.38
C PHE A 359 28.64 -5.54 23.87
N GLN A 360 29.39 -6.54 24.30
CA GLN A 360 29.22 -7.95 23.90
C GLN A 360 28.38 -8.70 24.93
N MET A 361 27.48 -9.59 24.48
CA MET A 361 26.67 -10.41 25.36
C MET A 361 27.56 -11.37 26.17
N VAL A 362 27.34 -11.44 27.48
CA VAL A 362 28.11 -12.28 28.43
C VAL A 362 27.24 -13.22 29.27
N GLY A 363 25.96 -13.35 28.92
CA GLY A 363 24.98 -14.16 29.64
C GLY A 363 23.65 -13.43 29.82
N HIS A 364 22.88 -13.81 30.84
CA HIS A 364 21.57 -13.25 31.13
C HIS A 364 21.45 -12.81 32.59
N LYS A 365 20.63 -11.77 32.85
CA LYS A 365 20.18 -11.36 34.18
C LYS A 365 18.64 -11.27 34.17
N HIS A 366 17.99 -11.98 35.10
CA HIS A 366 16.53 -12.09 35.21
C HIS A 366 15.77 -12.43 33.92
N GLY A 367 16.38 -13.26 33.06
CA GLY A 367 15.81 -13.70 31.76
C GLY A 367 16.07 -12.77 30.59
N PHE A 368 16.69 -11.61 30.80
CA PHE A 368 17.10 -10.68 29.75
C PHE A 368 18.62 -10.74 29.53
N PRO A 369 19.15 -10.43 28.34
CA PRO A 369 20.58 -10.44 28.10
C PRO A 369 21.35 -9.46 29.00
N ARG A 370 22.57 -9.85 29.36
CA ARG A 370 23.56 -9.00 30.01
C ARG A 370 24.74 -8.81 29.07
N TYR A 371 25.18 -7.57 28.90
CA TYR A 371 26.31 -7.23 28.05
C TYR A 371 27.44 -6.59 28.87
N THR A 372 28.68 -6.79 28.44
CA THR A 372 29.87 -6.11 28.97
C THR A 372 30.50 -5.26 27.88
N GLY A 373 30.81 -4.01 28.20
CA GLY A 373 31.41 -3.02 27.29
C GLY A 373 32.72 -2.43 27.82
N PRO A 374 33.16 -1.29 27.27
CA PRO A 374 34.44 -0.67 27.61
C PRO A 374 34.56 -0.30 29.10
N ASN A 375 35.79 -0.24 29.59
CA ASN A 375 36.11 0.14 30.98
C ASN A 375 35.42 -0.71 32.07
N GLY A 376 35.01 -1.95 31.73
CA GLY A 376 34.27 -2.83 32.65
C GLY A 376 32.81 -2.40 32.85
N ALA A 377 32.25 -1.61 31.93
CA ALA A 377 30.84 -1.25 31.94
C ALA A 377 29.96 -2.49 31.68
N THR A 378 28.77 -2.57 32.28
CA THR A 378 27.79 -3.62 31.95
C THR A 378 26.39 -3.06 31.76
N LEU A 379 25.74 -3.42 30.65
CA LEU A 379 24.31 -3.22 30.43
C LEU A 379 23.57 -4.46 30.96
N SER A 380 22.57 -4.27 31.83
CA SER A 380 21.77 -5.37 32.37
C SER A 380 20.35 -4.95 32.72
N PHE A 381 19.44 -5.91 32.90
CA PHE A 381 18.11 -5.68 33.45
C PHE A 381 18.10 -5.87 34.97
N GLU A 382 17.42 -4.97 35.68
CA GLU A 382 17.25 -4.96 37.13
C GLU A 382 15.76 -4.97 37.49
N ARG A 383 15.34 -5.79 38.46
CA ARG A 383 13.93 -5.95 38.86
C ARG A 383 13.62 -5.38 40.24
N GLN A 384 12.49 -4.67 40.36
CA GLN A 384 12.09 -3.99 41.60
C GLN A 384 11.90 -4.93 42.78
N ALA A 385 11.43 -6.15 42.51
CA ALA A 385 11.18 -7.19 43.51
C ALA A 385 12.47 -7.87 44.05
N VAL A 386 13.66 -7.43 43.61
CA VAL A 386 14.94 -8.06 43.94
C VAL A 386 15.83 -7.06 44.70
N ASN A 387 15.98 -7.24 46.01
CA ASN A 387 16.72 -6.29 46.86
C ASN A 387 18.22 -6.13 46.51
N SER A 388 18.83 -7.03 45.73
CA SER A 388 20.20 -6.85 45.20
C SER A 388 20.28 -5.92 43.99
N ASP A 389 19.15 -5.60 43.37
CA ASP A 389 19.04 -4.75 42.18
C ASP A 389 18.80 -3.30 42.61
N TRP A 390 19.88 -2.66 43.09
CA TRP A 390 19.82 -1.37 43.76
C TRP A 390 19.11 -0.28 42.93
N ALA A 391 19.27 -0.26 41.60
CA ALA A 391 18.59 0.75 40.80
C ALA A 391 17.07 0.50 40.74
N ALA A 392 16.65 -0.75 40.60
CA ALA A 392 15.24 -1.09 40.53
C ALA A 392 14.54 -1.01 41.90
N ALA A 393 15.18 -1.51 42.96
CA ALA A 393 14.62 -1.58 44.31
C ALA A 393 14.69 -0.24 45.07
N HIS A 394 15.76 0.54 44.91
CA HIS A 394 16.02 1.73 45.76
C HIS A 394 16.06 3.07 45.01
N TRP A 395 16.51 3.11 43.75
CA TRP A 395 16.64 4.37 42.99
C TRP A 395 15.38 4.73 42.20
N LEU A 396 14.86 3.81 41.37
CA LEU A 396 13.77 4.06 40.44
C LEU A 396 12.46 3.34 40.77
N GLN A 397 12.46 2.44 41.76
CA GLN A 397 11.26 1.74 42.27
C GLN A 397 10.39 1.16 41.14
N SER A 398 11.05 0.54 40.16
CA SER A 398 10.47 -0.05 38.95
C SER A 398 11.50 -0.92 38.23
N ASP A 399 11.04 -1.89 37.43
CA ASP A 399 11.90 -2.72 36.59
C ASP A 399 12.59 -1.86 35.51
N VAL A 400 13.93 -1.93 35.43
CA VAL A 400 14.77 -0.98 34.67
C VAL A 400 15.93 -1.67 33.95
N TRP A 401 16.32 -1.12 32.80
CA TRP A 401 17.62 -1.38 32.18
C TRP A 401 18.69 -0.45 32.77
N THR A 402 19.87 -0.97 33.08
CA THR A 402 20.94 -0.25 33.79
C THR A 402 22.27 -0.35 33.07
N ILE A 403 23.02 0.76 32.99
CA ILE A 403 24.46 0.75 32.68
C ILE A 403 25.20 1.03 33.98
N LEU A 404 25.96 0.04 34.44
CA LEU A 404 26.90 0.17 35.55
C LEU A 404 28.33 0.29 35.02
N GLU A 405 29.19 1.03 35.68
CA GLU A 405 30.63 1.12 35.39
C GLU A 405 31.41 1.34 36.70
N GLY A 406 32.44 0.52 36.95
CA GLY A 406 33.24 0.61 38.18
C GLY A 406 32.45 0.41 39.48
N GLY A 407 31.36 -0.37 39.45
CA GLY A 407 30.46 -0.58 40.58
C GLY A 407 29.41 0.51 40.82
N HIS A 408 29.41 1.58 40.01
CA HIS A 408 28.43 2.66 40.08
C HIS A 408 27.48 2.60 38.88
N HIS A 409 26.18 2.78 39.10
CA HIS A 409 25.26 3.11 38.02
C HIS A 409 25.68 4.42 37.34
N ARG A 410 25.57 4.47 36.01
CA ARG A 410 25.78 5.66 35.17
C ARG A 410 24.48 6.11 34.51
N PHE A 411 23.65 5.15 34.12
CA PHE A 411 22.35 5.38 33.54
C PHE A 411 21.37 4.29 33.98
N ALA A 412 20.09 4.63 34.04
CA ALA A 412 19.01 3.66 34.11
C ALA A 412 17.80 4.14 33.29
N LEU A 413 17.15 3.20 32.59
CA LEU A 413 16.00 3.41 31.73
C LEU A 413 14.85 2.54 32.23
N ARG A 414 13.77 3.20 32.66
CA ARG A 414 12.56 2.55 33.19
C ARG A 414 11.51 2.35 32.12
N SER A 415 10.64 1.36 32.33
CA SER A 415 9.39 1.23 31.57
C SER A 415 8.41 2.39 31.88
N PRO A 416 7.56 2.81 30.92
CA PRO A 416 6.47 3.75 31.19
C PRO A 416 5.48 3.16 32.21
N GLY A 417 5.20 3.91 33.28
CA GLY A 417 4.26 3.51 34.35
C GLY A 417 4.83 3.57 35.76
N GLY A 418 6.16 3.53 35.94
CA GLY A 418 6.79 3.65 37.25
C GLY A 418 6.51 5.00 37.94
N SER A 419 6.37 4.98 39.28
CA SER A 419 6.22 6.17 40.14
C SER A 419 7.36 7.17 39.89
N LYS A 420 7.12 8.49 40.03
CA LYS A 420 8.17 9.49 39.80
C LYS A 420 9.39 9.18 40.69
N PRO A 421 10.63 9.18 40.16
CA PRO A 421 11.79 8.85 40.98
C PRO A 421 11.87 9.74 42.23
N PRO A 422 12.24 9.19 43.40
CA PRO A 422 12.60 10.03 44.55
C PRO A 422 13.69 11.02 44.13
N THR A 423 13.55 12.27 44.54
CA THR A 423 14.48 13.36 44.18
C THR A 423 15.81 13.23 44.94
N GLN A 424 16.61 12.24 44.55
CA GLN A 424 17.99 12.08 45.00
C GLN A 424 18.87 13.16 44.36
N SER A 425 19.70 13.80 45.17
CA SER A 425 20.66 14.81 44.69
C SER A 425 21.71 14.18 43.77
N GLY A 426 22.11 14.91 42.73
CA GLY A 426 23.12 14.48 41.75
C GLY A 426 22.58 13.73 40.52
N TRP A 427 21.27 13.49 40.41
CA TRP A 427 20.66 12.81 39.26
C TRP A 427 19.70 13.72 38.48
N GLU A 428 19.89 13.83 37.16
CA GLU A 428 18.96 14.50 36.25
C GLU A 428 17.92 13.52 35.68
N ALA A 429 16.67 13.64 36.12
CA ALA A 429 15.55 12.97 35.46
C ALA A 429 15.13 13.77 34.21
N ARG A 430 15.32 13.21 33.01
CA ARG A 430 14.85 13.79 31.75
C ARG A 430 13.52 13.15 31.36
N THR A 431 12.48 13.95 31.26
CA THR A 431 11.07 13.50 31.18
C THR A 431 10.39 13.82 29.85
N ASP A 432 11.12 14.42 28.91
CA ASP A 432 10.53 15.30 27.93
C ASP A 432 10.52 14.63 26.55
N VAL A 433 9.37 14.66 25.86
CA VAL A 433 9.14 13.94 24.58
C VAL A 433 9.99 14.48 23.40
N GLY A 434 10.80 15.52 23.64
CA GLY A 434 11.76 16.07 22.69
C GLY A 434 13.23 15.99 23.14
N ALA A 435 13.53 15.37 24.30
CA ALA A 435 14.90 15.18 24.73
C ALA A 435 15.60 14.11 23.88
N GLN A 436 16.68 14.48 23.18
CA GLN A 436 17.60 13.48 22.64
C GLN A 436 18.11 12.61 23.79
N LEU A 437 18.03 11.29 23.63
CA LEU A 437 18.51 10.36 24.63
C LEU A 437 20.01 10.58 24.84
N PRO A 438 20.52 10.66 26.08
CA PRO A 438 21.96 10.70 26.34
C PRO A 438 22.63 9.33 26.13
N ILE A 439 21.92 8.38 25.50
CA ILE A 439 22.34 7.03 25.12
C ILE A 439 21.67 6.67 23.79
N ASP A 440 22.47 6.43 22.78
CA ASP A 440 22.13 5.84 21.49
C ASP A 440 22.50 4.35 21.52
N LEU A 441 21.56 3.48 21.15
CA LEU A 441 21.73 2.03 21.09
C LEU A 441 21.52 1.54 19.65
N TRP A 442 22.57 1.02 19.03
CA TRP A 442 22.54 0.54 17.64
C TRP A 442 23.16 -0.86 17.56
N THR A 443 22.62 -1.73 16.72
CA THR A 443 23.28 -3.00 16.36
C THR A 443 24.30 -2.74 15.27
N PRO A 444 25.60 -3.05 15.47
CA PRO A 444 26.53 -3.18 14.36
C PRO A 444 26.09 -4.41 13.57
N VAL A 445 25.59 -4.21 12.35
CA VAL A 445 25.28 -5.33 11.45
C VAL A 445 26.58 -6.10 11.20
N ALA A 446 26.64 -7.36 11.61
CA ALA A 446 27.71 -8.26 11.26
C ALA A 446 27.67 -8.49 9.74
N GLN A 447 28.54 -7.78 9.01
CA GLN A 447 28.65 -7.89 7.57
C GLN A 447 29.55 -9.08 7.24
N ASP A 448 28.96 -10.24 6.98
CA ASP A 448 29.67 -11.48 6.66
C ASP A 448 30.52 -11.37 5.39
N TYR A 449 31.84 -11.28 5.53
CA TYR A 449 32.73 -11.24 4.37
C TYR A 449 32.63 -12.55 3.59
N THR A 450 32.30 -12.42 2.30
CA THR A 450 32.07 -13.55 1.40
C THR A 450 33.42 -14.14 0.98
N PHE A 451 33.66 -15.42 1.27
CA PHE A 451 34.86 -16.13 0.80
C PHE A 451 34.88 -16.20 -0.74
N LEU A 452 36.03 -15.89 -1.34
CA LEU A 452 36.22 -15.89 -2.79
C LEU A 452 36.98 -17.13 -3.28
N PHE A 453 38.22 -17.31 -2.82
CA PHE A 453 39.12 -18.38 -3.27
C PHE A 453 40.36 -18.54 -2.37
N ASN A 454 41.02 -19.70 -2.45
CA ASN A 454 42.27 -20.03 -1.74
C ASN A 454 43.51 -19.45 -2.46
N ALA A 455 43.51 -18.14 -2.72
CA ALA A 455 44.59 -17.43 -3.41
C ALA A 455 44.56 -15.92 -3.14
N CYS A 456 45.64 -15.25 -3.54
CA CYS A 456 45.78 -13.80 -3.59
C CYS A 456 44.83 -13.19 -4.64
N PRO A 457 44.14 -12.07 -4.37
CA PRO A 457 43.21 -11.45 -5.30
C PRO A 457 43.94 -10.57 -6.34
N ARG A 458 43.44 -10.54 -7.57
CA ARG A 458 43.89 -9.66 -8.66
C ARG A 458 42.72 -9.24 -9.53
N GLY A 459 42.83 -8.16 -10.28
CA GLY A 459 41.89 -7.82 -11.35
C GLY A 459 41.80 -6.32 -11.60
N SER A 460 40.88 -5.89 -12.47
CA SER A 460 40.69 -4.47 -12.77
C SER A 460 40.18 -3.66 -11.58
N GLY A 461 39.46 -4.29 -10.64
CA GLY A 461 39.03 -3.63 -9.40
C GLY A 461 40.13 -3.49 -8.35
N ILE A 462 41.23 -4.25 -8.46
CA ILE A 462 42.28 -4.32 -7.43
C ILE A 462 43.67 -4.30 -8.09
N PRO A 463 44.29 -3.12 -8.24
CA PRO A 463 45.69 -2.99 -8.65
C PRO A 463 46.61 -3.69 -7.65
N TYR A 464 47.59 -4.45 -8.15
CA TYR A 464 48.52 -5.23 -7.32
C TYR A 464 49.24 -4.39 -6.24
N ASN A 465 49.53 -3.12 -6.54
CA ASN A 465 50.29 -2.22 -5.69
C ASN A 465 49.50 -1.67 -4.48
N ASN A 466 48.21 -1.97 -4.36
CA ASN A 466 47.30 -1.40 -3.35
C ASN A 466 47.11 -2.27 -2.08
N ALA A 467 47.95 -3.29 -1.86
CA ALA A 467 47.89 -4.13 -0.67
C ALA A 467 48.55 -3.43 0.54
N VAL A 468 47.75 -3.06 1.54
CA VAL A 468 48.25 -2.53 2.83
C VAL A 468 48.40 -3.68 3.82
N ASN A 469 49.62 -3.91 4.32
CA ASN A 469 49.89 -4.95 5.31
C ASN A 469 49.35 -4.54 6.69
N GLY A 470 48.33 -5.25 7.16
CA GLY A 470 47.66 -5.06 8.45
C GLY A 470 48.31 -5.81 9.61
N GLY A 471 49.44 -6.50 9.39
CA GLY A 471 50.11 -7.34 10.38
C GLY A 471 49.45 -8.71 10.59
N ALA A 472 50.04 -9.51 11.49
CA ALA A 472 49.48 -10.80 11.88
C ALA A 472 48.30 -10.61 12.86
N VAL A 473 47.09 -11.00 12.44
CA VAL A 473 45.84 -10.84 13.22
C VAL A 473 44.87 -12.00 12.95
N THR A 474 43.75 -12.05 13.67
CA THR A 474 42.62 -12.96 13.37
C THR A 474 41.76 -12.41 12.22
N ARG A 475 40.97 -13.28 11.56
CA ARG A 475 39.99 -12.89 10.52
C ARG A 475 39.14 -11.68 10.95
N ALA A 476 38.46 -11.76 12.09
CA ALA A 476 37.57 -10.71 12.59
C ALA A 476 38.27 -9.35 12.80
N VAL A 477 39.55 -9.36 13.22
CA VAL A 477 40.35 -8.13 13.35
C VAL A 477 40.76 -7.58 11.99
N CYS A 478 41.00 -8.43 10.98
CA CYS A 478 41.24 -8.00 9.61
C CYS A 478 39.97 -7.41 8.96
N GLU A 479 38.81 -8.03 9.19
CA GLU A 479 37.49 -7.54 8.77
C GLU A 479 37.17 -6.19 9.43
N ALA A 480 37.43 -6.02 10.72
CA ALA A 480 37.29 -4.74 11.40
C ALA A 480 38.19 -3.64 10.81
N LYS A 481 39.45 -3.95 10.47
CA LYS A 481 40.37 -3.02 9.79
C LYS A 481 39.89 -2.67 8.38
N CYS A 482 39.42 -3.65 7.62
CA CYS A 482 38.87 -3.41 6.27
C CYS A 482 37.52 -2.68 6.33
N ASN A 483 36.72 -2.83 7.38
CA ASN A 483 35.50 -2.06 7.61
C ASN A 483 35.81 -0.58 7.87
N ALA A 484 36.79 -0.29 8.73
CA ALA A 484 37.27 1.06 9.01
C ALA A 484 37.95 1.76 7.82
N ASP A 485 38.45 1.00 6.83
CA ASP A 485 39.01 1.53 5.59
C ASP A 485 37.92 1.64 4.50
N PRO A 486 37.50 2.86 4.09
CA PRO A 486 36.46 3.03 3.08
C PRO A 486 36.90 2.61 1.67
N ALA A 487 38.20 2.49 1.41
CA ALA A 487 38.74 2.05 0.12
C ALA A 487 38.99 0.53 0.07
N CYS A 488 39.07 -0.16 1.21
CA CYS A 488 39.25 -1.61 1.27
C CYS A 488 38.02 -2.35 0.72
N ARG A 489 38.26 -3.30 -0.19
CA ARG A 489 37.21 -4.13 -0.83
C ARG A 489 37.39 -5.62 -0.59
N VAL A 490 38.63 -6.09 -0.44
CA VAL A 490 38.95 -7.50 -0.17
C VAL A 490 40.01 -7.57 0.94
N ILE A 491 39.88 -8.56 1.80
CA ILE A 491 40.97 -9.00 2.67
C ILE A 491 41.55 -10.32 2.17
N GLU A 492 42.86 -10.46 2.26
CA GLU A 492 43.55 -11.75 2.15
C GLU A 492 44.14 -12.11 3.52
N MET A 493 43.89 -13.34 3.96
CA MET A 493 44.42 -13.90 5.20
C MET A 493 45.42 -15.00 4.85
N ALA A 494 46.71 -14.78 5.12
CA ALA A 494 47.76 -15.79 5.00
C ALA A 494 48.03 -16.40 6.39
N GLY A 495 47.50 -17.60 6.63
CA GLY A 495 47.47 -18.26 7.95
C GLY A 495 46.15 -18.97 8.26
N CYS A 496 45.42 -19.43 7.24
CA CYS A 496 44.18 -20.17 7.38
C CYS A 496 44.42 -21.68 7.54
N SER A 497 43.78 -22.25 8.56
CA SER A 497 43.71 -23.70 8.81
C SER A 497 42.25 -24.16 8.89
N ALA A 498 42.01 -25.43 9.20
CA ALA A 498 40.68 -25.93 9.54
C ALA A 498 40.11 -25.27 10.82
N GLY A 499 40.96 -24.81 11.74
CA GLY A 499 40.57 -24.10 12.96
C GLY A 499 40.34 -22.59 12.80
N GLY A 500 40.31 -22.07 11.57
CA GLY A 500 40.14 -20.65 11.28
C GLY A 500 41.41 -19.97 10.74
N CYS A 501 41.36 -18.65 10.58
CA CYS A 501 42.43 -17.85 9.98
C CYS A 501 43.08 -16.89 10.99
N VAL A 502 44.36 -17.11 11.25
CA VAL A 502 45.22 -16.27 12.10
C VAL A 502 46.58 -16.12 11.43
N GLY A 503 46.93 -14.90 11.02
CA GLY A 503 48.14 -14.65 10.25
C GLY A 503 48.09 -13.30 9.53
N GLN A 504 48.92 -13.12 8.49
CA GLN A 504 49.05 -11.81 7.83
C GLN A 504 47.74 -11.42 7.14
N CYS A 505 47.23 -10.26 7.55
CA CYS A 505 46.07 -9.58 6.97
C CYS A 505 46.55 -8.59 5.91
N MET A 506 46.15 -8.76 4.65
CA MET A 506 46.43 -7.81 3.57
C MET A 506 45.12 -7.14 3.15
N LEU A 507 45.06 -5.81 3.29
CA LEU A 507 43.91 -5.00 2.90
C LEU A 507 44.07 -4.55 1.45
N TYR A 508 43.19 -5.00 0.56
CA TYR A 508 43.24 -4.64 -0.86
C TYR A 508 42.24 -3.52 -1.18
N ARG A 509 42.76 -2.38 -1.61
CA ARG A 509 41.98 -1.19 -1.96
C ARG A 509 41.60 -1.12 -3.44
N GLY A 510 40.34 -0.80 -3.72
CA GLY A 510 39.77 -0.92 -5.07
C GLY A 510 38.53 -0.06 -5.35
N SER A 511 38.30 0.20 -6.63
CA SER A 511 37.07 0.82 -7.15
C SER A 511 35.90 -0.16 -7.18
N GLU A 512 34.68 0.35 -7.07
CA GLU A 512 33.46 -0.47 -7.17
C GLU A 512 33.26 -1.04 -8.59
N GLY A 513 32.75 -2.27 -8.67
CA GLY A 513 32.37 -2.92 -9.94
C GLY A 513 33.51 -3.49 -10.79
N GLY A 514 34.77 -3.36 -10.37
CA GLY A 514 35.91 -3.97 -11.08
C GLY A 514 36.04 -5.48 -10.81
N GLU A 515 36.63 -6.20 -11.76
CA GLU A 515 36.80 -7.66 -11.68
C GLU A 515 37.75 -8.05 -10.53
N ILE A 516 37.40 -9.12 -9.81
CA ILE A 516 38.24 -9.76 -8.78
C ILE A 516 38.34 -11.25 -9.11
N ARG A 517 39.54 -11.69 -9.50
CA ARG A 517 39.88 -13.07 -9.86
C ARG A 517 41.04 -13.60 -9.03
N ASN A 518 41.17 -14.93 -9.02
CA ASN A 518 42.33 -15.62 -8.46
C ASN A 518 43.60 -15.17 -9.22
N GLY A 519 44.60 -14.69 -8.49
CA GLY A 519 45.86 -14.18 -9.04
C GLY A 519 46.87 -15.23 -9.51
N GLY A 520 46.57 -16.52 -9.36
CA GLY A 520 47.48 -17.62 -9.72
C GLY A 520 48.72 -17.73 -8.83
N CYS A 521 48.76 -17.04 -7.69
CA CYS A 521 49.85 -17.18 -6.73
C CYS A 521 49.82 -18.59 -6.11
N THR A 522 50.99 -19.20 -5.92
CA THR A 522 51.12 -20.53 -5.32
C THR A 522 50.73 -20.47 -3.86
N THR A 523 49.71 -21.24 -3.47
CA THR A 523 49.29 -21.38 -2.07
C THR A 523 49.47 -22.82 -1.60
N ASP A 524 49.84 -22.96 -0.34
CA ASP A 524 49.83 -24.20 0.45
C ASP A 524 48.44 -24.50 1.06
N GLY A 525 47.40 -23.79 0.60
CA GLY A 525 46.07 -23.76 1.20
C GLY A 525 45.89 -22.78 2.36
N SER A 526 46.95 -22.15 2.88
CA SER A 526 46.88 -21.22 4.01
C SER A 526 46.42 -19.80 3.66
N MET A 527 46.41 -19.43 2.38
CA MET A 527 45.99 -18.10 1.91
C MET A 527 44.53 -18.12 1.42
N LYS A 528 43.68 -17.26 1.99
CA LYS A 528 42.26 -17.13 1.61
C LYS A 528 41.85 -15.67 1.40
N SER A 529 41.16 -15.40 0.30
CA SER A 529 40.56 -14.09 0.00
C SER A 529 39.09 -14.03 0.43
N PHE A 530 38.67 -12.91 1.01
CA PHE A 530 37.29 -12.63 1.40
C PHE A 530 36.87 -11.21 0.99
N LEU A 531 35.70 -11.08 0.34
CA LEU A 531 35.12 -9.83 -0.12
C LEU A 531 34.39 -9.09 1.02
N LYS A 532 34.69 -7.81 1.21
CA LYS A 532 33.94 -6.91 2.09
C LYS A 532 32.51 -6.75 1.56
N PRO A 533 31.46 -6.88 2.39
CA PRO A 533 30.07 -6.68 1.94
C PRO A 533 29.74 -5.20 1.63
N THR A 534 30.19 -4.73 0.48
CA THR A 534 29.54 -3.62 -0.21
C THR A 534 28.11 -4.04 -0.56
N SER A 535 27.15 -3.11 -0.47
CA SER A 535 25.72 -3.33 -0.80
C SER A 535 25.57 -4.08 -2.13
N ILE A 536 25.15 -5.35 -2.04
CA ILE A 536 25.44 -6.36 -3.07
C ILE A 536 24.69 -6.05 -4.38
N SER A 537 25.43 -5.67 -5.42
CA SER A 537 24.97 -5.70 -6.80
C SER A 537 26.13 -5.67 -7.80
N LYS A 538 25.85 -6.13 -9.03
CA LYS A 538 26.63 -5.93 -10.28
C LYS A 538 27.83 -6.87 -10.52
N PHE A 539 27.51 -8.06 -11.05
CA PHE A 539 28.06 -8.44 -12.36
C PHE A 539 26.99 -8.21 -13.44
N ALA A 540 27.41 -7.93 -14.67
CA ALA A 540 26.56 -7.56 -15.81
C ALA A 540 27.19 -8.10 -17.11
N ARG A 541 26.49 -8.24 -18.24
CA ARG A 541 25.07 -8.04 -18.59
C ARG A 541 24.71 -9.01 -19.72
N TYR A 542 23.45 -9.06 -20.15
CA TYR A 542 23.13 -9.58 -21.48
C TYR A 542 23.77 -8.67 -22.54
N GLY A 543 24.62 -9.24 -23.40
CA GLY A 543 25.13 -8.57 -24.59
C GLY A 543 24.79 -9.41 -25.82
N SER A 544 24.37 -8.77 -26.92
CA SER A 544 24.19 -9.42 -28.22
C SER A 544 25.53 -9.73 -28.89
N ALA A 545 26.38 -10.50 -28.21
CA ALA A 545 27.59 -11.05 -28.80
C ALA A 545 27.23 -12.12 -29.83
N HIS A 546 27.94 -12.15 -30.96
CA HIS A 546 27.92 -13.29 -31.88
C HIS A 546 28.69 -14.47 -31.28
N VAL A 547 28.12 -15.10 -30.25
CA VAL A 547 28.67 -16.31 -29.63
C VAL A 547 28.62 -17.46 -30.63
N GLY A 548 29.70 -18.25 -30.69
CA GLY A 548 29.79 -19.43 -31.55
C GLY A 548 28.66 -20.42 -31.30
N LYS A 549 28.11 -21.01 -32.36
CA LYS A 549 26.97 -21.94 -32.28
C LYS A 549 27.37 -23.23 -31.54
N ASN A 550 26.82 -23.45 -30.36
CA ASN A 550 26.15 -24.70 -29.93
C ASN A 550 25.68 -24.59 -28.46
N GLY A 551 24.44 -24.15 -28.25
CA GLY A 551 23.77 -24.21 -26.94
C GLY A 551 22.91 -25.48 -26.83
N CYS A 552 23.02 -26.18 -25.69
CA CYS A 552 22.30 -27.41 -25.34
C CYS A 552 22.47 -28.59 -26.33
N ALA A 553 23.56 -29.37 -26.19
CA ALA A 553 23.71 -30.66 -26.88
C ALA A 553 24.52 -31.67 -26.06
N TYR A 554 23.87 -32.75 -25.59
CA TYR A 554 24.54 -33.98 -25.16
C TYR A 554 23.63 -35.19 -25.48
N PRO A 555 24.12 -36.25 -26.13
CA PRO A 555 23.32 -37.44 -26.41
C PRO A 555 23.17 -38.30 -25.15
N GLY A 556 22.02 -38.20 -24.47
CA GLY A 556 21.67 -39.04 -23.32
C GLY A 556 20.95 -38.34 -22.15
N GLY A 557 20.87 -37.00 -22.14
CA GLY A 557 20.13 -36.26 -21.12
C GLY A 557 18.61 -36.43 -21.24
N SER A 558 17.91 -36.54 -20.10
CA SER A 558 16.46 -36.68 -20.03
C SER A 558 15.75 -35.32 -20.18
N TRP A 559 15.30 -35.00 -21.40
CA TRP A 559 14.50 -33.81 -21.68
C TRP A 559 13.13 -33.85 -20.97
N SER A 560 12.74 -32.79 -20.26
CA SER A 560 11.33 -32.64 -19.84
C SER A 560 10.48 -32.26 -21.06
N ALA A 561 9.81 -33.26 -21.65
CA ALA A 561 9.17 -33.17 -22.96
C ALA A 561 7.81 -32.43 -22.94
N ASP A 562 7.84 -31.10 -22.78
CA ASP A 562 6.67 -30.21 -22.90
C ASP A 562 6.28 -30.01 -24.39
N LEU A 563 5.84 -31.10 -25.02
CA LEU A 563 5.67 -31.21 -26.48
C LEU A 563 4.36 -30.59 -27.00
N GLN A 564 4.24 -29.27 -26.88
CA GLN A 564 3.23 -28.48 -27.60
C GLN A 564 3.85 -27.69 -28.76
N ALA A 565 3.05 -27.47 -29.81
CA ALA A 565 3.47 -26.71 -30.99
C ALA A 565 3.43 -25.20 -30.70
N ILE A 566 4.54 -24.67 -30.19
CA ILE A 566 4.73 -23.26 -29.84
C ILE A 566 5.87 -22.73 -30.72
N GLY A 567 5.48 -22.07 -31.82
CA GLY A 567 6.41 -21.40 -32.74
C GLY A 567 6.87 -20.02 -32.29
N ASP A 568 6.32 -19.48 -31.20
CA ASP A 568 6.58 -18.14 -30.70
C ASP A 568 7.71 -18.11 -29.63
N PRO A 569 8.81 -17.37 -29.86
CA PRO A 569 9.84 -17.10 -28.86
C PRO A 569 9.32 -16.47 -27.57
N ALA A 570 8.29 -15.62 -27.60
CA ALA A 570 7.79 -14.95 -26.40
C ALA A 570 7.06 -15.93 -25.47
N GLN A 571 6.17 -16.78 -25.98
CA GLN A 571 5.55 -17.85 -25.20
C GLN A 571 6.57 -18.87 -24.66
N CYS A 572 7.59 -19.25 -25.44
CA CYS A 572 8.64 -20.15 -24.97
C CYS A 572 9.51 -19.49 -23.87
N ALA A 573 9.82 -18.20 -24.00
CA ALA A 573 10.47 -17.41 -22.95
C ALA A 573 9.63 -17.34 -21.67
N LEU A 574 8.32 -17.11 -21.77
CA LEU A 574 7.40 -17.07 -20.63
C LEU A 574 7.34 -18.41 -19.89
N ARG A 575 7.34 -19.55 -20.60
CA ARG A 575 7.45 -20.88 -19.96
C ARG A 575 8.80 -21.10 -19.27
N CYS A 576 9.90 -20.59 -19.82
CA CYS A 576 11.19 -20.60 -19.13
C CYS A 576 11.21 -19.67 -17.90
N LEU A 577 10.56 -18.51 -17.97
CA LEU A 577 10.44 -17.57 -16.84
C LEU A 577 9.57 -18.13 -15.71
N ALA A 578 8.57 -18.97 -16.01
CA ALA A 578 7.77 -19.68 -15.02
C ALA A 578 8.52 -20.80 -14.28
N ARG A 579 9.69 -21.25 -14.78
CA ARG A 579 10.47 -22.36 -14.21
C ARG A 579 11.78 -21.90 -13.59
N SER A 580 11.96 -22.14 -12.29
CA SER A 580 13.17 -21.78 -11.53
C SER A 580 14.42 -22.54 -11.97
N ASP A 581 14.26 -23.74 -12.53
CA ASP A 581 15.35 -24.58 -13.05
C ASP A 581 15.75 -24.25 -14.49
N CYS A 582 14.94 -23.47 -15.22
CA CYS A 582 15.19 -23.14 -16.62
C CYS A 582 16.36 -22.13 -16.77
N GLY A 583 17.52 -22.66 -17.18
CA GLY A 583 18.68 -21.84 -17.55
C GLY A 583 18.50 -21.19 -18.92
N GLY A 584 17.77 -21.83 -19.84
CA GLY A 584 17.55 -21.31 -21.19
C GLY A 584 16.54 -22.11 -22.01
N PHE A 585 16.28 -21.66 -23.23
CA PHE A 585 15.34 -22.29 -24.15
C PHE A 585 15.77 -22.26 -25.62
N ASN A 586 15.17 -23.13 -26.42
CA ASN A 586 15.40 -23.38 -27.84
C ASN A 586 14.02 -23.54 -28.52
N ILE A 587 13.88 -23.11 -29.78
CA ILE A 587 12.73 -23.48 -30.62
C ILE A 587 13.22 -24.28 -31.82
N ASN A 588 12.78 -25.54 -31.87
CA ASN A 588 13.18 -26.51 -32.89
C ASN A 588 11.93 -27.01 -33.62
N HIS A 589 11.82 -26.74 -34.92
CA HIS A 589 10.65 -27.08 -35.76
C HIS A 589 9.29 -26.70 -35.12
N GLY A 590 9.20 -25.50 -34.54
CA GLY A 590 7.97 -25.00 -33.91
C GLY A 590 7.62 -25.65 -32.56
N LYS A 591 8.59 -26.27 -31.87
CA LYS A 591 8.45 -26.82 -30.52
C LYS A 591 9.40 -26.12 -29.56
N CYS A 592 8.89 -25.70 -28.42
CA CYS A 592 9.68 -25.13 -27.33
C CYS A 592 10.46 -26.23 -26.61
N GLN A 593 11.76 -26.05 -26.39
CA GLN A 593 12.62 -26.95 -25.62
C GLN A 593 13.32 -26.12 -24.52
N LEU A 594 13.17 -26.53 -23.25
CA LEU A 594 13.80 -25.87 -22.11
C LEU A 594 15.07 -26.66 -21.69
N CYS A 595 16.14 -25.95 -21.37
CA CYS A 595 17.39 -26.50 -20.82
C CYS A 595 17.54 -26.07 -19.35
N THR A 596 18.08 -26.94 -18.50
CA THR A 596 18.32 -26.62 -17.10
C THR A 596 19.61 -25.83 -16.91
N THR A 597 19.79 -25.17 -15.77
CA THR A 597 21.02 -24.47 -15.42
C THR A 597 22.26 -25.37 -15.35
N SER A 598 22.09 -26.69 -15.15
CA SER A 598 23.17 -27.69 -15.18
C SER A 598 23.69 -28.05 -16.59
N ASP A 599 22.96 -27.72 -17.66
CA ASP A 599 23.23 -28.25 -19.02
C ASP A 599 24.23 -27.41 -19.85
N ILE A 600 24.86 -26.40 -19.25
CA ILE A 600 25.63 -25.35 -19.96
C ILE A 600 27.15 -25.57 -19.79
N LYS A 601 27.89 -25.79 -20.90
CA LYS A 601 29.35 -26.00 -20.92
C LYS A 601 30.04 -25.36 -22.16
N PRO A 602 31.38 -25.15 -22.16
CA PRO A 602 32.11 -24.47 -23.24
C PRO A 602 32.21 -25.25 -24.57
N LEU A 603 32.58 -24.54 -25.64
CA LEU A 603 32.34 -24.91 -27.05
C LEU A 603 33.52 -25.58 -27.80
N VAL A 604 33.18 -26.45 -28.75
CA VAL A 604 33.96 -26.79 -29.95
C VAL A 604 32.99 -26.89 -31.16
N ASN A 605 33.48 -26.64 -32.38
CA ASN A 605 32.64 -26.19 -33.51
C ASN A 605 31.96 -27.31 -34.34
N ASN A 606 30.66 -27.16 -34.65
CA ASN A 606 30.02 -27.42 -35.97
C ASN A 606 28.53 -27.03 -35.98
N ASN A 607 27.88 -26.95 -37.15
CA ASN A 607 26.76 -26.01 -37.43
C ASN A 607 25.30 -26.53 -37.31
N ASN A 608 24.40 -25.67 -36.76
CA ASN A 608 23.02 -25.31 -37.25
C ASN A 608 21.83 -25.21 -36.24
N LEU A 609 21.97 -24.60 -35.05
CA LEU A 609 20.82 -24.25 -34.18
C LEU A 609 20.91 -22.83 -33.54
N ARG A 610 19.84 -22.38 -32.86
CA ARG A 610 19.73 -21.15 -32.05
C ARG A 610 19.18 -21.46 -30.64
N ALA A 611 19.62 -20.72 -29.62
CA ALA A 611 19.16 -20.86 -28.23
C ALA A 611 19.24 -19.52 -27.45
N TYR A 612 18.55 -19.44 -26.30
CA TYR A 612 18.34 -18.25 -25.46
C TYR A 612 18.52 -18.61 -23.97
N VAL A 613 18.84 -17.65 -23.09
CA VAL A 613 19.25 -17.87 -21.67
C VAL A 613 18.53 -16.88 -20.73
N ARG A 614 18.38 -17.20 -19.43
CA ARG A 614 17.61 -16.40 -18.44
C ARG A 614 18.50 -15.57 -17.48
N THR A 615 18.22 -14.27 -17.31
CA THR A 615 18.82 -13.39 -16.27
C THR A 615 17.83 -12.33 -15.74
N GLY A 616 18.09 -11.74 -14.56
CA GLY A 616 17.17 -10.85 -13.81
C GLY A 616 17.23 -9.34 -14.08
N GLN A 617 16.50 -8.56 -13.27
CA GLN A 617 16.05 -7.17 -13.52
C GLN A 617 16.60 -6.15 -12.48
N GLU A 618 16.76 -4.88 -12.88
CA GLU A 618 17.29 -3.77 -12.05
C GLU A 618 16.18 -2.93 -11.34
N VAL A 619 16.57 -2.12 -10.35
CA VAL A 619 15.71 -1.11 -9.67
C VAL A 619 16.50 0.21 -9.54
N HIS A 620 15.85 1.37 -9.72
CA HIS A 620 16.51 2.67 -9.86
C HIS A 620 16.32 3.62 -8.66
N THR A 621 17.31 4.48 -8.41
CA THR A 621 17.25 5.57 -7.42
C THR A 621 17.76 6.89 -8.02
N GLY A 622 16.85 7.78 -8.41
CA GLY A 622 17.16 9.11 -8.93
C GLY A 622 15.95 9.75 -9.61
N ALA A 623 16.06 11.01 -10.03
CA ALA A 623 15.04 11.69 -10.84
C ALA A 623 15.02 11.22 -12.31
N PHE A 624 15.89 10.27 -12.68
CA PHE A 624 15.94 9.65 -14.00
C PHE A 624 15.96 8.13 -13.92
N GLU A 625 15.19 7.49 -14.80
CA GLU A 625 15.17 6.06 -15.09
C GLU A 625 16.11 5.76 -16.27
N TYR A 626 16.86 4.66 -16.24
CA TYR A 626 17.70 4.25 -17.36
C TYR A 626 16.86 3.45 -18.37
N LEU A 627 16.97 3.80 -19.66
CA LEU A 627 16.22 3.15 -20.73
C LEU A 627 17.05 2.09 -21.47
N TRP A 628 17.98 2.53 -22.32
CA TRP A 628 18.80 1.66 -23.18
C TRP A 628 20.12 2.36 -23.59
N ALA A 629 20.98 1.63 -24.30
CA ALA A 629 22.34 2.04 -24.66
C ALA A 629 22.43 2.71 -26.06
N ASP A 630 21.36 3.37 -26.49
CA ASP A 630 21.19 4.00 -27.80
C ASP A 630 20.16 5.16 -27.67
N CYS A 631 19.90 5.91 -28.72
CA CYS A 631 19.08 7.11 -28.73
C CYS A 631 17.57 6.83 -28.47
N PRO A 632 16.85 7.68 -27.72
CA PRO A 632 15.41 7.55 -27.57
C PRO A 632 14.62 8.20 -28.74
N ARG A 633 13.52 7.55 -29.12
CA ARG A 633 12.58 7.99 -30.18
C ARG A 633 11.13 7.72 -29.76
N GLY A 634 10.19 8.31 -30.49
CA GLY A 634 8.75 8.22 -30.22
C GLY A 634 8.15 9.58 -29.86
N ASP A 635 6.86 9.64 -29.57
CA ASP A 635 6.13 10.91 -29.43
C ASP A 635 6.56 11.71 -28.18
N ALA A 636 7.08 11.01 -27.16
CA ALA A 636 7.63 11.65 -25.96
C ALA A 636 9.06 12.18 -26.15
N ALA A 637 9.74 11.72 -27.21
CA ALA A 637 11.08 12.11 -27.65
C ALA A 637 11.07 12.62 -29.11
N ALA A 638 9.99 13.34 -29.48
CA ALA A 638 9.70 13.78 -30.84
C ALA A 638 10.72 14.79 -31.41
N THR A 639 11.40 15.52 -30.54
CA THR A 639 12.50 16.43 -30.87
C THR A 639 13.71 16.14 -29.99
N ALA A 640 14.91 16.19 -30.58
CA ALA A 640 16.18 16.01 -29.89
C ALA A 640 17.05 17.26 -30.07
N THR A 641 17.42 17.91 -28.97
CA THR A 641 18.21 19.15 -28.94
C THR A 641 19.57 18.87 -28.31
N LYS A 642 20.65 19.08 -29.07
CA LYS A 642 22.01 19.02 -28.53
C LYS A 642 22.27 20.23 -27.62
N ILE A 643 22.76 19.98 -26.41
CA ILE A 643 22.98 20.99 -25.37
C ILE A 643 24.47 21.33 -25.22
N SER A 644 25.36 20.34 -25.41
CA SER A 644 26.82 20.52 -25.37
C SER A 644 27.53 19.40 -26.13
N ASP A 645 28.77 19.67 -26.53
CA ASP A 645 29.69 18.68 -27.10
C ASP A 645 30.41 17.81 -26.07
N SER A 646 30.57 18.31 -24.85
CA SER A 646 31.07 17.54 -23.70
C SER A 646 30.40 18.03 -22.42
N LEU A 647 29.73 17.12 -21.71
CA LEU A 647 29.26 17.27 -20.34
C LEU A 647 29.32 15.93 -19.64
N THR A 648 29.57 15.93 -18.33
CA THR A 648 29.41 14.70 -17.54
C THR A 648 27.94 14.31 -17.46
N ARG A 649 27.66 13.01 -17.25
CA ARG A 649 26.30 12.50 -17.01
C ARG A 649 25.50 13.34 -16.00
N ALA A 650 26.11 13.69 -14.86
CA ALA A 650 25.47 14.50 -13.82
C ALA A 650 25.17 15.95 -14.27
N GLN A 651 26.04 16.57 -15.08
CA GLN A 651 25.80 17.90 -15.64
C GLN A 651 24.65 17.88 -16.65
N CYS A 652 24.57 16.86 -17.51
CA CYS A 652 23.46 16.70 -18.46
C CYS A 652 22.12 16.50 -17.72
N MET A 653 22.11 15.69 -16.64
CA MET A 653 20.95 15.49 -15.77
C MET A 653 20.45 16.80 -15.15
N ALA A 654 21.34 17.59 -14.53
CA ALA A 654 20.98 18.86 -13.90
C ALA A 654 20.40 19.88 -14.91
N LEU A 655 20.91 19.91 -16.14
CA LEU A 655 20.34 20.74 -17.20
C LEU A 655 18.98 20.22 -17.68
N CYS A 656 18.78 18.91 -17.77
CA CYS A 656 17.48 18.33 -18.16
C CYS A 656 16.45 18.51 -17.04
N GLU A 657 16.84 18.43 -15.76
CA GLU A 657 16.00 18.79 -14.61
C GLU A 657 15.52 20.24 -14.70
N ALA A 658 16.44 21.18 -14.91
CA ALA A 658 16.15 22.60 -15.05
C ALA A 658 15.31 22.96 -16.31
N SER A 659 15.33 22.11 -17.34
CA SER A 659 14.54 22.29 -18.56
C SER A 659 13.09 21.81 -18.37
N PRO A 660 12.07 22.68 -18.52
CA PRO A 660 10.66 22.30 -18.41
C PRO A 660 10.10 21.60 -19.64
N SER A 661 10.88 21.44 -20.71
CA SER A 661 10.53 20.67 -21.91
C SER A 661 11.31 19.36 -22.05
N CYS A 662 12.41 19.19 -21.32
CA CYS A 662 13.20 17.95 -21.34
C CYS A 662 12.42 16.84 -20.61
N ASN A 663 11.95 15.85 -21.37
CA ASN A 663 11.31 14.64 -20.86
C ASN A 663 12.32 13.51 -20.64
N GLY A 664 13.47 13.57 -21.32
CA GLY A 664 14.57 12.61 -21.18
C GLY A 664 15.84 13.13 -21.86
N MET A 665 16.96 12.43 -21.68
CA MET A 665 18.26 12.85 -22.19
C MET A 665 19.11 11.65 -22.65
N GLU A 666 20.12 11.93 -23.45
CA GLU A 666 21.16 10.98 -23.88
C GLU A 666 22.53 11.62 -23.63
N VAL A 667 23.49 10.81 -23.17
CA VAL A 667 24.89 11.23 -23.00
C VAL A 667 25.77 10.20 -23.71
N THR A 668 26.69 10.67 -24.57
CA THR A 668 27.64 9.80 -25.27
C THR A 668 29.00 9.73 -24.55
N GLY A 669 29.93 8.91 -25.04
CA GLY A 669 31.26 8.75 -24.44
C GLY A 669 31.22 7.95 -23.13
N CYS A 670 30.48 6.85 -23.10
CA CYS A 670 30.27 5.96 -21.96
C CYS A 670 31.11 4.66 -21.99
N LEU A 671 31.86 4.39 -23.08
CA LEU A 671 32.43 3.07 -23.45
C LEU A 671 33.35 2.38 -22.41
N GLY A 672 33.80 3.08 -21.37
CA GLY A 672 34.60 2.54 -20.26
C GLY A 672 33.87 2.44 -18.91
N ASN A 673 32.84 3.25 -18.66
CA ASN A 673 32.07 3.26 -17.42
C ASN A 673 30.69 3.92 -17.62
N PRO A 674 29.56 3.21 -17.44
CA PRO A 674 28.21 3.80 -17.51
C PRO A 674 27.91 4.91 -16.49
N ALA A 675 28.73 5.09 -15.45
CA ALA A 675 28.62 6.21 -14.52
C ALA A 675 29.30 7.49 -15.05
N ASP A 676 30.46 7.35 -15.70
CA ASP A 676 31.37 8.46 -16.07
C ASP A 676 31.29 8.82 -17.56
N CYS A 677 30.10 8.88 -18.14
CA CYS A 677 29.91 9.40 -19.50
C CYS A 677 30.32 10.89 -19.56
N GLY A 678 31.12 11.28 -20.57
CA GLY A 678 31.68 12.63 -20.70
C GLY A 678 31.54 13.29 -22.07
N GLY A 679 30.79 12.69 -22.99
CA GLY A 679 30.59 13.16 -24.36
C GLY A 679 29.41 14.11 -24.54
N GLN A 680 28.77 14.00 -25.71
CA GLN A 680 27.72 14.92 -26.16
C GLN A 680 26.45 14.71 -25.34
N CYS A 681 25.83 15.82 -24.91
CA CYS A 681 24.58 15.82 -24.14
C CYS A 681 23.41 16.25 -25.04
N TYR A 682 22.40 15.39 -25.16
CA TYR A 682 21.17 15.66 -25.90
C TYR A 682 19.97 15.64 -24.95
N HIS A 683 19.05 16.59 -25.10
CA HIS A 683 17.75 16.61 -24.42
C HIS A 683 16.65 16.27 -25.41
N PHE A 684 15.68 15.47 -24.96
CA PHE A 684 14.54 15.02 -25.74
C PHE A 684 13.26 15.62 -25.20
N SER A 685 12.45 16.14 -26.09
CA SER A 685 11.18 16.80 -25.79
C SER A 685 10.08 16.31 -26.73
N GLY A 686 8.85 16.30 -26.21
CA GLY A 686 7.68 15.68 -26.85
C GLY A 686 6.48 15.71 -25.91
N VAL A 687 5.44 14.92 -26.21
CA VAL A 687 4.28 14.77 -25.30
C VAL A 687 4.64 13.82 -24.15
N SER A 688 4.42 14.24 -22.90
CA SER A 688 4.92 13.53 -21.70
C SER A 688 4.30 12.14 -21.46
N ASP A 689 3.21 11.83 -22.16
CA ASP A 689 2.47 10.56 -22.19
C ASP A 689 2.67 9.77 -23.50
N GLY A 690 3.58 10.22 -24.36
CA GLY A 690 3.81 9.66 -25.70
C GLY A 690 4.52 8.31 -25.74
N SER A 691 4.56 7.68 -26.92
CA SER A 691 5.34 6.45 -27.09
C SER A 691 6.84 6.72 -26.92
N LEU A 692 7.54 5.72 -26.37
CA LEU A 692 8.98 5.64 -26.28
C LEU A 692 9.46 4.32 -26.88
N ARG A 693 10.52 4.38 -27.68
CA ARG A 693 11.19 3.23 -28.28
C ARG A 693 12.66 3.52 -28.52
N ASP A 694 13.44 2.47 -28.57
CA ASP A 694 14.82 2.52 -29.06
C ASP A 694 14.84 3.05 -30.50
N GLY A 695 15.72 4.02 -30.75
CA GLY A 695 15.94 4.63 -32.05
C GLY A 695 16.99 3.92 -32.89
N ASN A 696 17.81 3.05 -32.29
CA ASN A 696 18.83 2.25 -32.95
C ASN A 696 19.77 3.11 -33.83
N CYS A 697 20.21 4.25 -33.29
CA CYS A 697 21.11 5.20 -33.95
C CYS A 697 22.52 4.64 -34.18
N GLY A 698 22.87 3.51 -33.55
CA GLY A 698 24.06 2.73 -33.90
C GLY A 698 25.37 3.28 -33.33
N HIS A 699 25.31 4.02 -32.22
CA HIS A 699 26.47 4.63 -31.55
C HIS A 699 27.36 3.63 -30.79
N GLY A 700 27.45 2.37 -31.24
CA GLY A 700 28.42 1.39 -30.75
C GLY A 700 28.31 0.95 -29.28
N GLY A 701 27.22 1.31 -28.59
CA GLY A 701 27.07 1.16 -27.14
C GLY A 701 27.74 2.27 -26.32
N ASP A 702 28.12 3.38 -26.97
CA ASP A 702 28.80 4.53 -26.35
C ASP A 702 27.82 5.60 -25.82
N SER A 703 26.52 5.34 -25.90
CA SER A 703 25.40 6.24 -25.58
C SER A 703 24.54 5.67 -24.46
N ASN A 704 24.06 6.49 -23.52
CA ASN A 704 23.12 6.09 -22.47
C ASN A 704 21.87 6.98 -22.44
N ALA A 705 20.69 6.40 -22.69
CA ALA A 705 19.40 7.08 -22.61
C ALA A 705 18.80 7.04 -21.19
N LEU A 706 18.32 8.19 -20.71
CA LEU A 706 17.83 8.41 -19.35
C LEU A 706 16.54 9.24 -19.38
N TRP A 707 15.45 8.69 -18.85
CA TRP A 707 14.11 9.28 -18.85
C TRP A 707 13.83 10.06 -17.57
N LYS A 708 13.28 11.28 -17.66
CA LYS A 708 13.00 12.15 -16.51
C LYS A 708 11.69 11.73 -15.84
N LEU A 709 11.73 11.40 -14.55
CA LEU A 709 10.54 11.06 -13.78
C LEU A 709 9.75 12.33 -13.40
N PRO A 710 8.41 12.25 -13.24
CA PRO A 710 7.61 13.34 -12.72
C PRO A 710 8.11 13.81 -11.34
N ALA A 711 8.22 15.13 -11.17
CA ALA A 711 8.77 15.70 -9.94
C ALA A 711 7.73 15.72 -8.81
N TYR A 712 8.13 15.25 -7.63
CA TYR A 712 7.33 15.31 -6.41
C TYR A 712 7.93 16.31 -5.42
N THR A 713 7.10 17.20 -4.88
CA THR A 713 7.51 18.19 -3.88
C THR A 713 7.21 17.67 -2.48
N PHE A 714 8.24 17.54 -1.64
CA PHE A 714 8.04 17.26 -0.21
C PHE A 714 7.21 18.38 0.45
N LEU A 715 6.21 17.99 1.24
CA LEU A 715 5.35 18.93 1.96
C LEU A 715 5.76 19.06 3.43
N PHE A 716 5.73 17.94 4.16
CA PHE A 716 5.97 17.86 5.60
C PHE A 716 6.10 16.39 6.04
N THR A 717 6.49 16.20 7.30
CA THR A 717 6.38 14.90 7.99
C THR A 717 5.05 14.87 8.75
N GLY A 718 4.18 13.92 8.43
CA GLY A 718 2.83 13.78 8.98
C GLY A 718 1.73 13.62 7.93
N CYS A 719 0.52 13.41 8.42
CA CYS A 719 -0.69 13.03 7.69
C CYS A 719 -1.16 14.11 6.72
N PRO A 720 -1.20 13.87 5.40
CA PRO A 720 -1.83 14.78 4.44
C PRO A 720 -3.33 14.89 4.68
N ARG A 721 -3.82 16.12 4.83
CA ARG A 721 -5.24 16.49 4.95
C ARG A 721 -5.51 17.77 4.16
N GLY A 722 -6.75 18.27 4.18
CA GLY A 722 -7.19 19.39 3.35
C GLY A 722 -7.78 18.96 2.00
N VAL A 723 -8.32 19.90 1.23
CA VAL A 723 -9.15 19.59 0.05
C VAL A 723 -8.40 18.93 -1.11
N GLY A 724 -7.07 19.01 -1.16
CA GLY A 724 -6.24 18.26 -2.11
C GLY A 724 -5.99 16.80 -1.70
N ALA A 725 -6.22 16.48 -0.43
CA ALA A 725 -6.01 15.19 0.24
C ALA A 725 -7.24 14.81 1.08
N ALA A 726 -8.43 15.00 0.50
CA ALA A 726 -9.73 14.81 1.14
C ALA A 726 -10.08 13.33 1.40
N THR A 727 -9.55 12.41 0.60
CA THR A 727 -9.59 10.96 0.86
C THR A 727 -8.23 10.34 0.57
N TRP A 728 -8.01 9.12 1.06
CA TRP A 728 -6.74 8.40 0.93
C TRP A 728 -6.95 6.89 0.78
N LYS A 729 -5.94 6.20 0.26
CA LYS A 729 -5.93 4.74 0.07
C LYS A 729 -4.51 4.20 0.22
N GLN A 730 -4.34 3.10 0.96
CA GLN A 730 -3.08 2.35 0.99
C GLN A 730 -2.92 1.54 -0.31
N ILE A 731 -1.75 1.63 -0.95
CA ILE A 731 -1.46 1.10 -2.30
C ILE A 731 -0.40 -0.01 -2.28
N GLY A 732 0.34 -0.13 -1.18
CA GLY A 732 1.23 -1.25 -0.92
C GLY A 732 2.02 -1.04 0.38
N SER A 733 2.34 -2.15 1.04
CA SER A 733 3.28 -2.18 2.17
C SER A 733 4.71 -2.40 1.68
N SER A 734 5.67 -1.82 2.39
CA SER A 734 7.12 -1.93 2.10
C SER A 734 7.51 -1.51 0.67
N LEU A 735 6.85 -0.50 0.10
CA LEU A 735 7.25 0.08 -1.18
C LEU A 735 8.39 1.07 -0.99
N THR A 736 9.31 1.18 -1.96
CA THR A 736 10.26 2.29 -1.98
C THR A 736 9.54 3.60 -2.27
N LYS A 737 10.18 4.73 -1.94
CA LYS A 737 9.74 6.06 -2.38
C LYS A 737 9.52 6.15 -3.90
N ALA A 738 10.41 5.55 -4.70
CA ALA A 738 10.28 5.54 -6.15
C ALA A 738 9.10 4.70 -6.64
N ASP A 739 8.83 3.55 -6.01
CA ASP A 739 7.67 2.71 -6.34
C ASP A 739 6.34 3.39 -5.97
N CYS A 740 6.29 4.07 -4.82
CA CYS A 740 5.11 4.81 -4.41
C CYS A 740 4.83 6.00 -5.35
N MET A 741 5.88 6.73 -5.77
CA MET A 741 5.76 7.78 -6.79
C MET A 741 5.28 7.21 -8.14
N ARG A 742 5.93 6.16 -8.67
CA ARG A 742 5.53 5.55 -9.96
C ARG A 742 4.07 5.06 -9.97
N ARG A 743 3.59 4.51 -8.85
CA ARG A 743 2.17 4.09 -8.71
C ARG A 743 1.23 5.31 -8.66
N CYS A 744 1.61 6.37 -7.94
CA CYS A 744 0.84 7.61 -7.92
C CYS A 744 0.89 8.35 -9.26
N ASP A 745 1.95 8.19 -10.07
CA ASP A 745 2.04 8.73 -11.42
C ASP A 745 1.03 8.06 -12.36
N ALA A 746 0.98 6.72 -12.36
CA ALA A 746 0.00 5.93 -13.10
C ALA A 746 -1.45 6.15 -12.62
N ASP A 747 -1.66 6.58 -11.37
CA ASP A 747 -2.95 6.96 -10.83
C ASP A 747 -3.28 8.43 -11.17
N ILE A 748 -4.11 8.64 -12.20
CA ILE A 748 -4.51 9.97 -12.67
C ILE A 748 -5.23 10.82 -11.61
N HIS A 749 -5.77 10.21 -10.55
CA HIS A 749 -6.47 10.93 -9.47
C HIS A 749 -5.58 11.21 -8.26
N CYS A 750 -4.38 10.62 -8.18
CA CYS A 750 -3.47 10.80 -7.06
C CYS A 750 -2.83 12.20 -7.08
N ASN A 751 -3.02 12.97 -6.01
CA ASN A 751 -2.48 14.33 -5.85
C ASN A 751 -1.22 14.38 -4.98
N ALA A 752 -1.10 13.44 -4.05
CA ALA A 752 0.02 13.32 -3.13
C ALA A 752 0.18 11.89 -2.64
N ILE A 753 1.36 11.59 -2.09
CA ILE A 753 1.64 10.35 -1.37
C ILE A 753 2.10 10.62 0.05
N GLU A 754 1.86 9.67 0.94
CA GLU A 754 2.56 9.53 2.23
C GLU A 754 3.25 8.18 2.24
N ILE A 755 4.47 8.12 2.78
CA ILE A 755 5.20 6.87 2.99
C ILE A 755 5.65 6.81 4.45
N LEU A 756 5.18 5.80 5.20
CA LEU A 756 5.54 5.62 6.61
C LEU A 756 6.99 5.15 6.77
N GLY A 757 7.68 5.66 7.79
CA GLY A 757 9.07 5.27 8.12
C GLY A 757 10.18 6.02 7.37
N CYS A 758 9.83 6.99 6.53
CA CYS A 758 10.79 7.72 5.67
C CYS A 758 11.51 8.91 6.32
N ARG A 759 11.61 8.96 7.66
CA ARG A 759 12.03 10.17 8.40
C ARG A 759 13.38 10.75 7.93
N ASP A 760 14.41 9.89 7.81
CA ASP A 760 15.79 10.31 7.54
C ASP A 760 16.49 9.47 6.44
N ASN A 761 15.80 8.45 5.88
CA ASN A 761 16.36 7.55 4.86
C ASN A 761 15.67 7.74 3.49
N PRO A 762 16.35 8.24 2.43
CA PRO A 762 15.77 8.39 1.10
C PRO A 762 15.49 7.07 0.37
N GLN A 763 16.04 5.95 0.85
CA GLN A 763 15.80 4.58 0.39
C GLN A 763 14.82 3.81 1.30
N CYS A 764 14.02 4.52 2.10
CA CYS A 764 12.99 3.92 2.94
C CYS A 764 12.06 2.97 2.17
N LEU A 765 11.77 1.82 2.80
CA LEU A 765 10.68 0.91 2.44
C LEU A 765 9.56 1.13 3.45
N GLY A 766 8.34 1.42 2.99
CA GLY A 766 7.25 1.79 3.89
C GLY A 766 5.85 1.54 3.32
N ASP A 767 4.84 1.69 4.18
CA ASP A 767 3.45 1.74 3.74
C ASP A 767 3.20 2.99 2.91
N CYS A 768 2.84 2.78 1.65
CA CYS A 768 2.55 3.79 0.66
C CYS A 768 1.05 4.09 0.61
N TYR A 769 0.68 5.34 0.81
CA TYR A 769 -0.69 5.85 0.72
C TYR A 769 -0.79 6.88 -0.40
N HIS A 770 -1.76 6.73 -1.30
CA HIS A 770 -2.17 7.79 -2.23
C HIS A 770 -3.24 8.67 -1.59
N PHE A 771 -3.22 9.97 -1.92
CA PHE A 771 -4.19 10.97 -1.47
C PHE A 771 -4.89 11.61 -2.66
N TYR A 772 -6.20 11.78 -2.52
CA TYR A 772 -7.14 12.19 -3.56
C TYR A 772 -7.93 13.41 -3.10
N GLY A 773 -8.36 14.24 -4.05
CA GLY A 773 -9.06 15.50 -3.79
C GLY A 773 -9.01 16.41 -5.00
N THR A 774 -9.14 17.72 -4.81
CA THR A 774 -8.94 18.68 -5.90
C THR A 774 -7.44 18.80 -6.24
N SER A 775 -7.10 18.71 -7.54
CA SER A 775 -5.72 18.72 -8.06
C SER A 775 -4.84 19.84 -7.47
N ASP A 776 -5.42 21.02 -7.38
CA ASP A 776 -4.78 22.26 -6.93
C ASP A 776 -5.09 22.60 -5.47
N GLY A 777 -5.85 21.74 -4.78
CA GLY A 777 -6.28 21.93 -3.41
C GLY A 777 -5.14 22.14 -2.41
N ALA A 778 -5.46 22.80 -1.30
CA ALA A 778 -4.55 22.86 -0.16
C ALA A 778 -4.33 21.44 0.40
N ILE A 779 -3.06 21.13 0.72
CA ILE A 779 -2.66 19.93 1.44
C ILE A 779 -1.83 20.38 2.63
N HIS A 780 -2.27 20.05 3.83
CA HIS A 780 -1.69 20.51 5.10
C HIS A 780 -1.63 19.37 6.12
N ASN A 781 -0.81 19.54 7.16
CA ASN A 781 -0.59 18.53 8.20
C ASN A 781 -1.62 18.71 9.32
N GLU A 782 -2.39 17.67 9.63
CA GLU A 782 -3.54 17.76 10.53
C GLU A 782 -3.72 16.49 11.39
N CYS A 783 -2.62 15.79 11.72
CA CYS A 783 -2.68 14.73 12.75
C CYS A 783 -2.91 15.36 14.12
N THR A 784 -4.02 15.03 14.81
CA THR A 784 -4.21 15.41 16.22
C THR A 784 -3.43 14.46 17.14
N ASN A 785 -2.19 14.84 17.45
CA ASN A 785 -1.31 14.40 18.55
C ASN A 785 -0.89 12.91 18.64
N ASP A 786 -1.73 11.92 18.32
CA ASP A 786 -1.45 10.50 18.62
C ASP A 786 -0.61 9.74 17.56
N LEU A 787 -0.27 10.36 16.42
CA LEU A 787 0.51 9.72 15.35
C LEU A 787 2.01 10.07 15.36
N ALA A 788 2.52 10.66 16.44
CA ALA A 788 3.95 10.92 16.63
C ALA A 788 4.83 9.63 16.61
N GLN A 789 4.21 8.45 16.79
CA GLN A 789 4.88 7.15 16.78
C GLN A 789 5.25 6.63 15.39
N TYR A 790 4.62 7.13 14.31
CA TYR A 790 4.87 6.69 12.92
C TYR A 790 4.99 7.90 11.97
N PRO A 791 6.15 8.58 11.92
CA PRO A 791 6.37 9.74 11.06
C PRO A 791 6.39 9.33 9.57
N GLY A 792 5.25 9.54 8.89
CA GLY A 792 5.16 9.48 7.43
C GLY A 792 5.72 10.72 6.75
N SER A 793 6.31 10.55 5.57
CA SER A 793 6.78 11.68 4.75
C SER A 793 5.78 11.97 3.62
N ALA A 794 5.20 13.17 3.62
CA ALA A 794 4.23 13.62 2.63
C ALA A 794 4.91 14.27 1.41
N TYR A 795 4.51 13.87 0.20
CA TYR A 795 4.98 14.42 -1.06
C TYR A 795 3.82 14.71 -2.01
N ARG A 796 3.70 15.95 -2.49
CA ARG A 796 2.73 16.33 -3.54
C ARG A 796 3.26 15.92 -4.91
N LYS A 797 2.44 15.23 -5.70
CA LYS A 797 2.65 15.04 -7.15
C LYS A 797 2.56 16.42 -7.79
N LEU A 798 3.60 16.87 -8.50
CA LEU A 798 3.45 18.09 -9.30
C LEU A 798 2.57 17.76 -10.51
N GLN A 799 1.28 18.03 -10.35
CA GLN A 799 0.28 17.99 -11.40
C GLN A 799 0.83 18.68 -12.66
N GLY A 800 1.01 17.89 -13.73
CA GLY A 800 1.60 18.30 -15.00
C GLY A 800 0.71 19.24 -15.82
N GLY A 801 0.33 20.37 -15.23
CA GLY A 801 -0.68 21.28 -15.78
C GLY A 801 -0.78 22.65 -15.11
N SER A 802 -0.56 22.77 -13.79
CA SER A 802 -0.77 24.03 -13.06
C SER A 802 0.38 25.04 -13.19
N ARG A 803 0.59 25.51 -14.43
CA ARG A 803 1.39 26.70 -14.75
C ARG A 803 0.77 27.92 -14.09
N CYS A 804 1.36 28.39 -12.99
CA CYS A 804 0.96 29.66 -12.38
C CYS A 804 1.06 30.81 -13.40
N GLN A 805 0.01 31.61 -13.54
CA GLN A 805 -0.02 32.76 -14.45
C GLN A 805 0.15 34.07 -13.70
N TRP A 806 0.90 35.01 -14.29
CA TRP A 806 1.04 36.37 -13.80
C TRP A 806 -0.08 37.23 -14.37
N SER A 807 -1.04 37.60 -13.53
CA SER A 807 -2.21 38.41 -13.91
C SER A 807 -1.94 39.90 -13.63
N LEU A 808 -1.96 40.72 -14.69
CA LEU A 808 -1.77 42.17 -14.61
C LEU A 808 -2.93 42.84 -13.83
N GLN A 809 -2.58 43.69 -12.88
CA GLN A 809 -3.45 44.66 -12.25
C GLN A 809 -3.00 46.07 -12.67
N ALA A 810 -3.75 46.69 -13.57
CA ALA A 810 -3.50 48.07 -13.97
C ALA A 810 -3.82 49.05 -12.82
N GLY A 811 -3.00 50.10 -12.66
CA GLY A 811 -3.31 51.24 -11.80
C GLY A 811 -3.05 51.08 -10.29
N LYS A 812 -2.06 50.28 -9.86
CA LYS A 812 -1.61 50.23 -8.45
C LYS A 812 -0.09 50.16 -8.31
N ALA A 813 0.50 51.15 -7.66
CA ALA A 813 1.91 51.16 -7.26
C ALA A 813 2.09 50.85 -5.76
N CYS A 814 3.14 50.13 -5.41
CA CYS A 814 3.47 49.76 -4.03
C CYS A 814 4.49 50.74 -3.44
N GLY A 815 4.10 51.54 -2.45
CA GLY A 815 4.95 52.60 -1.89
C GLY A 815 6.25 52.10 -1.27
N ASN A 816 6.20 50.96 -0.56
CA ASN A 816 7.39 50.29 -0.04
C ASN A 816 7.86 49.24 -1.06
N THR A 817 8.92 49.56 -1.80
CA THR A 817 9.67 48.57 -2.60
C THR A 817 11.10 48.45 -2.07
N ILE A 818 11.59 47.21 -1.94
CA ILE A 818 13.03 46.98 -1.79
C ILE A 818 13.68 47.31 -3.15
N GLY A 819 14.92 47.80 -3.10
CA GLY A 819 15.64 48.41 -4.23
C GLY A 819 15.62 47.62 -5.54
N PRO A 820 15.87 48.29 -6.68
CA PRO A 820 15.69 47.71 -8.01
C PRO A 820 16.54 46.46 -8.19
N LEU A 821 15.92 45.38 -8.69
CA LEU A 821 16.57 44.11 -9.00
C LEU A 821 17.36 44.15 -10.33
N GLY A 822 17.70 45.35 -10.80
CA GLY A 822 18.30 45.62 -12.10
C GLY A 822 17.28 45.90 -13.22
N LYS A 823 17.83 46.12 -14.42
CA LYS A 823 17.07 46.11 -15.67
C LYS A 823 16.89 44.66 -16.12
N LEU A 824 15.66 44.19 -16.15
CA LEU A 824 15.28 42.81 -16.45
C LEU A 824 14.05 42.82 -17.37
N THR A 825 13.99 41.90 -18.33
CA THR A 825 12.73 41.65 -19.06
C THR A 825 11.64 41.17 -18.10
N GLU A 826 10.37 41.31 -18.46
CA GLU A 826 9.22 40.86 -17.67
C GLU A 826 9.38 39.41 -17.16
N THR A 827 9.83 38.51 -18.04
CA THR A 827 10.10 37.10 -17.70
C THR A 827 11.29 36.93 -16.75
N GLN A 828 12.37 37.71 -16.93
CA GLN A 828 13.53 37.68 -16.03
C GLN A 828 13.17 38.25 -14.64
N CYS A 829 12.34 39.29 -14.59
CA CYS A 829 11.83 39.89 -13.34
C CYS A 829 11.01 38.87 -12.54
N ALA A 830 10.11 38.14 -13.20
CA ALA A 830 9.33 37.07 -12.57
C ALA A 830 10.22 35.96 -11.96
N VAL A 831 11.29 35.56 -12.65
CA VAL A 831 12.26 34.57 -12.13
C VAL A 831 13.10 35.14 -10.99
N ALA A 832 13.52 36.40 -11.06
CA ALA A 832 14.29 37.07 -10.01
C ALA A 832 13.50 37.21 -8.70
N ILE A 833 12.23 37.59 -8.78
CA ILE A 833 11.35 37.76 -7.60
C ILE A 833 11.06 36.42 -6.92
N VAL A 834 10.85 35.34 -7.68
CA VAL A 834 10.66 34.00 -7.09
C VAL A 834 11.93 33.47 -6.41
N LYS A 835 13.12 33.92 -6.81
CA LYS A 835 14.40 33.52 -6.22
C LYS A 835 14.87 34.41 -5.06
N ASN A 836 14.35 35.62 -4.89
CA ASN A 836 14.78 36.54 -3.83
C ASN A 836 13.93 36.33 -2.56
N PRO A 837 14.52 35.86 -1.43
CA PRO A 837 13.75 35.50 -0.24
C PRO A 837 13.08 36.68 0.47
N GLN A 838 13.50 37.93 0.21
CA GLN A 838 12.88 39.12 0.79
C GLN A 838 11.64 39.61 0.04
N CYS A 839 11.44 39.18 -1.21
CA CYS A 839 10.26 39.55 -2.00
C CYS A 839 9.05 38.67 -1.66
N ASP A 840 7.85 39.22 -1.85
CA ASP A 840 6.64 38.41 -1.96
C ASP A 840 6.66 37.65 -3.29
N SER A 841 6.65 36.32 -3.23
CA SER A 841 6.74 35.44 -4.40
C SER A 841 5.49 35.44 -5.29
N ASN A 842 4.48 36.25 -4.92
CA ASN A 842 3.20 36.38 -5.62
C ASN A 842 2.98 37.77 -6.25
N ILE A 843 3.85 38.76 -5.98
CA ILE A 843 3.67 40.14 -6.45
C ILE A 843 4.94 40.62 -7.18
N MET A 844 4.79 40.93 -8.47
CA MET A 844 5.84 41.51 -9.30
C MET A 844 5.50 42.95 -9.69
N ALA A 845 6.43 43.88 -9.45
CA ALA A 845 6.34 45.25 -9.95
C ALA A 845 7.37 45.44 -11.07
N TRP A 846 6.91 45.73 -12.28
CA TRP A 846 7.75 45.90 -13.47
C TRP A 846 7.33 47.14 -14.27
N GLU A 847 8.30 47.93 -14.72
CA GLU A 847 8.07 49.14 -15.52
C GLU A 847 8.52 48.89 -16.97
N PRO A 848 7.58 48.75 -17.94
CA PRO A 848 7.92 48.32 -19.30
C PRO A 848 8.88 49.27 -20.04
N SER A 849 8.75 50.57 -19.79
CA SER A 849 9.52 51.63 -20.46
C SER A 849 10.99 51.69 -20.03
N THR A 850 11.30 51.31 -18.79
CA THR A 850 12.67 51.31 -18.25
C THR A 850 13.27 49.91 -18.11
N GLN A 851 12.43 48.88 -18.26
CA GLN A 851 12.69 47.47 -17.91
C GLN A 851 13.09 47.28 -16.43
N THR A 852 12.72 48.20 -15.53
CA THR A 852 13.12 48.12 -14.13
C THR A 852 12.24 47.13 -13.37
N CYS A 853 12.88 46.16 -12.72
CA CYS A 853 12.22 45.20 -11.84
C CYS A 853 12.33 45.65 -10.38
N ARG A 854 11.23 45.61 -9.60
CA ARG A 854 11.22 45.96 -8.18
C ARG A 854 10.64 44.86 -7.30
N CYS A 855 11.24 44.70 -6.13
CA CYS A 855 10.85 43.74 -5.11
C CYS A 855 9.79 44.35 -4.17
N VAL A 856 8.58 43.77 -4.14
CA VAL A 856 7.58 44.09 -3.11
C VAL A 856 7.89 43.23 -1.88
N PRO A 857 8.12 43.81 -0.68
CA PRO A 857 8.40 43.04 0.52
C PRO A 857 7.17 42.26 1.00
N LYS A 858 7.40 41.07 1.57
CA LYS A 858 6.34 40.27 2.20
C LYS A 858 5.58 41.09 3.26
N GLY A 859 4.25 41.15 3.13
CA GLY A 859 3.38 41.94 4.01
C GLY A 859 3.25 43.43 3.65
N GLY A 860 3.86 43.90 2.56
CA GLY A 860 3.68 45.26 2.06
C GLY A 860 2.28 45.50 1.49
N VAL A 861 1.54 46.48 2.02
CA VAL A 861 0.21 46.87 1.51
C VAL A 861 0.34 47.91 0.41
N CYS A 862 -0.11 47.60 -0.80
CA CYS A 862 -0.08 48.53 -1.94
C CYS A 862 -1.37 49.37 -2.00
N GLY A 863 -1.27 50.63 -1.57
CA GLY A 863 -2.35 51.61 -1.66
C GLY A 863 -2.57 52.16 -3.08
N ALA A 864 -3.58 53.01 -3.24
CA ALA A 864 -3.72 53.82 -4.45
C ALA A 864 -2.70 54.98 -4.41
N SER A 865 -2.01 55.21 -5.53
CA SER A 865 -1.12 56.36 -5.75
C SER A 865 -0.90 56.58 -7.24
N ASP A 866 -0.61 57.81 -7.63
CA ASP A 866 -0.95 58.34 -8.97
C ASP A 866 0.06 58.02 -10.08
N ASN A 867 0.96 57.06 -9.86
CA ASN A 867 2.12 56.82 -10.71
C ASN A 867 1.85 55.72 -11.77
N ALA A 868 1.23 56.13 -12.89
CA ALA A 868 0.59 55.25 -13.88
C ALA A 868 1.51 54.29 -14.67
N ASN A 869 2.84 54.39 -14.54
CA ASN A 869 3.78 53.67 -15.41
C ASN A 869 4.15 52.24 -14.94
N TRP A 870 3.72 51.83 -13.74
CA TRP A 870 4.11 50.55 -13.13
C TRP A 870 3.04 49.48 -13.33
N ASN A 871 3.41 48.40 -14.03
CA ASN A 871 2.59 47.20 -14.13
C ASN A 871 2.79 46.34 -12.88
N LEU A 872 1.72 46.15 -12.11
CA LEU A 872 1.70 45.22 -10.98
C LEU A 872 1.12 43.88 -11.44
N TYR A 873 1.86 42.80 -11.25
CA TYR A 873 1.41 41.46 -11.63
C TYR A 873 1.22 40.60 -10.39
N THR A 874 0.02 40.02 -10.24
CA THR A 874 -0.29 39.04 -9.20
C THR A 874 -0.26 37.63 -9.77
N ARG A 875 0.59 36.77 -9.20
CA ARG A 875 0.70 35.35 -9.52
C ARG A 875 -0.53 34.61 -9.01
N ARG A 876 -1.20 33.87 -9.90
CA ARG A 876 -2.31 32.96 -9.55
C ARG A 876 -1.93 31.52 -9.86
N CYS A 877 -2.31 30.62 -8.97
CA CYS A 877 -2.19 29.17 -9.14
C CYS A 877 -3.48 28.55 -8.54
N GLY A 878 -4.15 27.65 -9.26
CA GLY A 878 -5.27 26.85 -8.72
C GLY A 878 -6.71 27.27 -9.06
N ASP A 879 -6.95 28.10 -10.07
CA ASP A 879 -8.31 28.33 -10.60
C ASP A 879 -8.77 27.14 -11.46
N THR A 880 -9.78 26.38 -11.01
CA THR A 880 -10.34 25.24 -11.76
C THR A 880 -10.92 25.68 -13.11
N ILE A 881 -10.31 25.21 -14.20
CA ILE A 881 -10.76 25.50 -15.57
C ILE A 881 -12.03 24.73 -15.90
N LEU A 882 -13.15 25.45 -16.02
CA LEU A 882 -14.44 24.89 -16.40
C LEU A 882 -14.67 25.01 -17.92
N MET A 883 -15.34 24.01 -18.49
CA MET A 883 -15.83 24.03 -19.88
C MET A 883 -17.37 24.07 -19.83
N GLU A 884 -17.94 25.24 -20.08
CA GLU A 884 -19.40 25.46 -20.05
C GLU A 884 -20.00 25.30 -21.45
N THR A 885 -21.22 24.77 -21.56
CA THR A 885 -21.93 24.71 -22.85
C THR A 885 -22.38 26.12 -23.25
N PHE A 886 -21.84 26.64 -24.35
CA PHE A 886 -22.22 27.94 -24.89
C PHE A 886 -23.49 27.85 -25.76
N GLY A 887 -23.72 26.70 -26.42
CA GLY A 887 -24.97 26.40 -27.10
C GLY A 887 -24.79 25.40 -28.25
N SER A 888 -25.89 25.16 -28.98
CA SER A 888 -25.89 24.34 -30.20
C SER A 888 -25.41 25.15 -31.40
N GLY A 889 -24.53 24.57 -32.21
CA GLY A 889 -23.79 25.24 -33.27
C GLY A 889 -22.27 25.18 -33.04
N PHE A 890 -21.50 25.49 -34.09
CA PHE A 890 -20.04 25.51 -34.04
C PHE A 890 -19.52 26.76 -33.33
N CYS A 891 -18.40 26.64 -32.61
CA CYS A 891 -17.79 27.76 -31.91
C CYS A 891 -17.20 28.78 -32.90
N ARG A 892 -17.57 30.07 -32.80
CA ARG A 892 -16.96 31.17 -33.57
C ARG A 892 -16.63 32.34 -32.65
N PHE A 893 -15.48 32.96 -32.87
CA PHE A 893 -15.01 34.17 -32.20
C PHE A 893 -13.90 34.77 -33.07
N ASP A 894 -13.42 35.97 -32.77
CA ASP A 894 -12.51 36.64 -33.71
C ASP A 894 -11.11 36.03 -33.67
N ASN A 895 -10.45 35.99 -34.84
CA ASN A 895 -9.14 35.37 -35.06
C ASN A 895 -9.08 33.91 -34.58
N TYR A 896 -10.20 33.16 -34.68
CA TYR A 896 -10.22 31.75 -34.32
C TYR A 896 -9.40 30.91 -35.31
N GLN A 897 -8.64 29.95 -34.79
CA GLN A 897 -8.11 28.81 -35.54
C GLN A 897 -8.69 27.52 -34.96
N VAL A 898 -8.92 26.52 -35.82
CA VAL A 898 -9.61 25.28 -35.45
C VAL A 898 -8.76 24.05 -35.80
N GLN A 899 -8.58 23.16 -34.82
CA GLN A 899 -7.86 21.90 -34.96
C GLN A 899 -8.84 20.74 -34.75
N ASN A 900 -9.11 19.97 -35.80
CA ASN A 900 -9.77 18.67 -35.66
C ASN A 900 -8.76 17.69 -35.03
N ILE A 901 -9.12 17.07 -33.90
CA ILE A 901 -8.23 16.15 -33.17
C ILE A 901 -8.68 14.68 -33.24
N GLY A 902 -9.79 14.38 -33.90
CA GLY A 902 -10.34 13.02 -34.04
C GLY A 902 -11.71 12.86 -33.36
N HIS A 903 -12.10 11.60 -33.13
CA HIS A 903 -13.38 11.26 -32.51
C HIS A 903 -13.20 10.96 -31.01
N PHE A 904 -13.97 11.63 -30.15
CA PHE A 904 -13.89 11.52 -28.69
C PHE A 904 -15.28 11.63 -28.04
N THR A 905 -15.42 11.19 -26.79
CA THR A 905 -16.64 11.52 -26.01
C THR A 905 -16.72 13.02 -25.72
N GLU A 906 -17.92 13.53 -25.41
CA GLU A 906 -18.12 14.95 -25.04
C GLU A 906 -17.18 15.38 -23.90
N GLN A 907 -16.94 14.50 -22.93
CA GLN A 907 -16.05 14.77 -21.80
C GLN A 907 -14.57 14.79 -22.21
N GLN A 908 -14.12 13.79 -22.97
CA GLN A 908 -12.74 13.73 -23.49
C GLN A 908 -12.39 14.95 -24.36
N CYS A 909 -13.35 15.44 -25.16
CA CYS A 909 -13.16 16.65 -25.97
C CYS A 909 -12.96 17.90 -25.10
N LYS A 910 -13.81 18.09 -24.07
CA LYS A 910 -13.69 19.17 -23.08
C LYS A 910 -12.34 19.12 -22.36
N ASP A 911 -11.92 17.95 -21.90
CA ASP A 911 -10.69 17.81 -21.11
C ASP A 911 -9.42 18.05 -21.94
N LYS A 912 -9.40 17.65 -23.22
CA LYS A 912 -8.32 18.04 -24.15
C LYS A 912 -8.24 19.56 -24.36
N CYS A 913 -9.38 20.28 -24.38
CA CYS A 913 -9.35 21.75 -24.40
C CYS A 913 -8.90 22.38 -23.07
N LYS A 914 -9.19 21.76 -21.91
CA LYS A 914 -8.66 22.24 -20.62
C LYS A 914 -7.14 22.23 -20.62
N VAL A 915 -6.55 21.07 -20.94
CA VAL A 915 -5.08 20.82 -20.90
C VAL A 915 -4.34 21.67 -21.94
N MET A 916 -4.88 21.83 -23.15
CA MET A 916 -4.25 22.66 -24.19
C MET A 916 -4.26 24.15 -23.77
N PRO A 917 -3.08 24.80 -23.55
CA PRO A 917 -3.04 26.15 -22.98
C PRO A 917 -3.65 27.23 -23.89
N THR A 918 -3.55 27.05 -25.20
CA THR A 918 -4.07 27.95 -26.23
C THR A 918 -5.54 27.73 -26.58
N CYS A 919 -6.16 26.63 -26.15
CA CYS A 919 -7.56 26.34 -26.42
C CYS A 919 -8.46 27.25 -25.58
N ILE A 920 -9.43 27.90 -26.22
CA ILE A 920 -10.44 28.79 -25.62
C ILE A 920 -11.84 28.18 -25.73
N ALA A 921 -12.07 27.29 -26.68
CA ALA A 921 -13.31 26.54 -26.81
C ALA A 921 -13.09 25.21 -27.53
N SER A 922 -14.07 24.31 -27.40
CA SER A 922 -14.13 23.08 -28.17
C SER A 922 -15.56 22.84 -28.61
N ASP A 923 -15.79 22.38 -29.84
CA ASP A 923 -17.07 21.78 -30.20
C ASP A 923 -16.96 20.31 -30.55
N ILE A 924 -18.10 19.63 -30.43
CA ILE A 924 -18.32 18.28 -30.91
C ILE A 924 -19.37 18.32 -32.01
N SER A 925 -19.16 17.56 -33.08
CA SER A 925 -20.06 17.41 -34.23
C SER A 925 -20.06 15.96 -34.70
N SER A 926 -21.02 15.57 -35.54
CA SER A 926 -21.06 14.26 -36.23
C SER A 926 -20.81 13.04 -35.34
N LEU A 927 -21.88 12.51 -34.72
CA LEU A 927 -21.82 11.29 -33.90
C LEU A 927 -21.36 10.08 -34.73
N SER A 928 -20.35 9.37 -34.23
CA SER A 928 -19.85 8.08 -34.72
C SER A 928 -19.80 7.11 -33.54
N GLY A 929 -20.74 6.17 -33.48
CA GLY A 929 -20.94 5.30 -32.32
C GLY A 929 -21.30 6.10 -31.06
N ASN A 930 -20.45 6.02 -30.03
CA ASN A 930 -20.54 6.81 -28.80
C ASN A 930 -19.56 8.00 -28.75
N THR A 931 -18.89 8.31 -29.86
CA THR A 931 -17.89 9.38 -29.99
C THR A 931 -18.32 10.43 -31.01
N TRP A 932 -17.76 11.63 -30.92
CA TRP A 932 -18.06 12.77 -31.78
C TRP A 932 -16.76 13.34 -32.35
N LYS A 933 -16.81 13.86 -33.58
CA LYS A 933 -15.72 14.62 -34.16
C LYS A 933 -15.47 15.88 -33.32
N CYS A 934 -14.35 15.91 -32.63
CA CYS A 934 -13.97 16.98 -31.70
C CYS A 934 -13.06 18.00 -32.38
N GLN A 935 -13.42 19.28 -32.28
CA GLN A 935 -12.62 20.39 -32.76
C GLN A 935 -12.20 21.29 -31.60
N LEU A 936 -10.91 21.56 -31.48
CA LEU A 936 -10.34 22.52 -30.51
C LEU A 936 -10.13 23.88 -31.18
N TYR A 937 -10.44 24.96 -30.46
CA TYR A 937 -10.39 26.33 -30.98
C TYR A 937 -9.44 27.21 -30.17
N THR A 938 -8.50 27.86 -30.85
CA THR A 938 -7.58 28.86 -30.30
C THR A 938 -7.89 30.24 -30.91
N GLY A 939 -7.46 31.36 -30.30
CA GLY A 939 -7.65 32.72 -30.86
C GLY A 939 -7.83 33.77 -29.77
N SER A 940 -8.74 34.74 -29.97
CA SER A 940 -8.96 35.85 -29.01
C SER A 940 -10.08 35.61 -27.97
N GLY A 941 -11.12 34.85 -28.34
CA GLY A 941 -12.35 34.72 -27.56
C GLY A 941 -13.33 35.91 -27.64
N THR A 942 -13.03 36.98 -28.40
CA THR A 942 -13.93 38.14 -28.58
C THR A 942 -15.05 37.86 -29.60
N ASN A 943 -16.18 38.56 -29.46
CA ASN A 943 -17.39 38.39 -30.28
C ASN A 943 -17.82 36.91 -30.43
N PHE A 944 -17.79 36.19 -29.31
CA PHE A 944 -18.08 34.77 -29.25
C PHE A 944 -19.54 34.49 -29.61
N ARG A 945 -19.75 33.69 -30.66
CA ARG A 945 -21.02 33.45 -31.36
C ARG A 945 -21.11 32.00 -31.87
N LEU A 946 -22.32 31.54 -32.15
CA LEU A 946 -22.57 30.22 -32.72
C LEU A 946 -22.77 30.33 -34.23
N GLN A 947 -22.15 29.43 -35.01
CA GLN A 947 -22.57 29.18 -36.39
C GLN A 947 -23.54 27.99 -36.40
N SER A 948 -24.62 28.07 -37.17
CA SER A 948 -25.62 27.01 -37.31
C SER A 948 -25.02 25.67 -37.77
N GLY A 949 -25.56 24.58 -37.23
CA GLY A 949 -25.17 23.20 -37.53
C GLY A 949 -25.29 22.28 -36.31
N ASP A 950 -25.21 20.96 -36.52
CA ASP A 950 -25.45 19.91 -35.52
C ASP A 950 -24.28 19.68 -34.54
N ALA A 951 -23.66 20.78 -34.11
CA ALA A 951 -22.56 20.78 -33.15
C ALA A 951 -23.03 21.22 -31.76
N LYS A 952 -22.25 20.91 -30.71
CA LYS A 952 -22.35 21.57 -29.41
C LYS A 952 -21.06 22.31 -29.11
N CYS A 953 -21.12 23.63 -28.91
CA CYS A 953 -19.98 24.45 -28.54
C CYS A 953 -19.82 24.52 -27.01
N PHE A 954 -18.61 24.28 -26.52
CA PHE A 954 -18.20 24.45 -25.13
C PHE A 954 -17.12 25.53 -25.01
N LYS A 955 -17.35 26.54 -24.18
CA LYS A 955 -16.41 27.64 -23.93
C LYS A 955 -15.61 27.38 -22.66
N LYS A 956 -14.31 27.67 -22.70
CA LYS A 956 -13.40 27.64 -21.55
C LYS A 956 -13.65 28.86 -20.69
N ARG A 957 -14.14 28.66 -19.48
CA ARG A 957 -14.46 29.72 -18.52
C ARG A 957 -13.44 29.76 -17.40
N PHE A 958 -12.83 30.93 -17.24
CA PHE A 958 -12.06 31.29 -16.07
C PHE A 958 -13.02 31.75 -14.96
N SER A 959 -12.73 31.38 -13.72
CA SER A 959 -13.60 31.63 -12.56
C SER A 959 -13.62 33.11 -12.16
N SER A 960 -14.41 33.91 -12.88
CA SER A 960 -14.74 35.27 -12.48
C SER A 960 -15.39 35.26 -11.09
N MET A 961 -14.80 35.93 -10.10
CA MET A 961 -15.41 36.09 -8.78
C MET A 961 -16.83 36.63 -8.92
N THR A 962 -17.80 35.97 -8.29
CA THR A 962 -19.11 36.56 -8.05
C THR A 962 -18.89 37.85 -7.26
N ALA A 963 -19.33 38.98 -7.81
CA ALA A 963 -19.25 40.24 -7.09
C ALA A 963 -20.08 40.13 -5.81
N LEU A 964 -19.41 40.18 -4.65
CA LEU A 964 -20.08 40.37 -3.36
C LEU A 964 -20.71 41.76 -3.39
N GLY A 965 -22.00 41.79 -3.73
CA GLY A 965 -22.82 42.99 -3.82
C GLY A 965 -23.05 43.59 -2.44
N ASN A 966 -22.04 44.27 -1.91
CA ASN A 966 -22.20 45.18 -0.79
C ASN A 966 -23.29 46.19 -1.16
N LYS A 967 -24.43 46.13 -0.47
CA LYS A 967 -25.47 47.16 -0.54
C LYS A 967 -24.95 48.44 0.11
N GLY A 968 -24.10 49.16 -0.62
CA GLY A 968 -23.72 50.52 -0.26
C GLY A 968 -24.98 51.37 -0.16
N SER A 969 -25.30 51.82 1.05
CA SER A 969 -26.39 52.76 1.29
C SER A 969 -26.03 54.08 0.62
N GLY A 970 -26.63 54.36 -0.53
CA GLY A 970 -26.43 55.59 -1.29
C GLY A 970 -26.95 56.81 -0.52
N ARG A 971 -26.15 57.32 0.41
CA ARG A 971 -26.40 58.56 1.14
C ARG A 971 -25.62 59.66 0.47
N CYS A 972 -26.31 60.53 -0.28
CA CYS A 972 -25.70 61.68 -0.92
C CYS A 972 -25.10 62.62 0.14
N VAL A 973 -23.77 62.62 0.26
CA VAL A 973 -23.04 63.65 1.01
C VAL A 973 -22.68 64.76 0.04
N VAL A 974 -23.32 65.91 0.18
CA VAL A 974 -23.01 67.10 -0.62
C VAL A 974 -21.64 67.63 -0.20
N SER A 975 -20.70 67.67 -1.15
CA SER A 975 -19.42 68.34 -0.98
C SER A 975 -19.61 69.86 -1.10
N GLY A 976 -19.89 70.53 0.01
CA GLY A 976 -19.96 71.99 0.11
C GLY A 976 -19.18 72.48 1.34
N GLY A 977 -18.09 73.21 1.13
CA GLY A 977 -17.16 73.57 2.20
C GLY A 977 -15.92 74.37 1.79
N ALA A 978 -16.01 75.16 0.71
CA ALA A 978 -14.99 76.13 0.31
C ALA A 978 -15.62 77.53 0.20
N GLN A 979 -14.81 78.59 0.30
CA GLN A 979 -15.28 79.91 0.69
C GLN A 979 -15.99 80.71 -0.42
N ILE A 980 -16.83 81.63 0.06
CA ILE A 980 -17.60 82.65 -0.68
C ILE A 980 -16.75 83.38 -1.74
N GLY A 981 -17.23 83.40 -2.99
CA GLY A 981 -16.72 84.22 -4.09
C GLY A 981 -17.86 84.61 -5.04
N TRP A 982 -18.12 85.92 -5.18
CA TRP A 982 -19.35 86.49 -5.74
C TRP A 982 -19.37 86.66 -7.27
N ILE A 983 -20.60 86.80 -7.80
CA ILE A 983 -21.03 87.55 -9.02
C ILE A 983 -21.08 86.85 -10.40
N SER A 984 -22.25 87.01 -11.04
CA SER A 984 -22.62 86.86 -12.48
C SER A 984 -22.40 85.52 -13.19
N ASN A 985 -23.09 85.19 -14.29
CA ASN A 985 -24.43 85.40 -14.86
C ASN A 985 -24.32 85.02 -16.36
N ASP A 986 -25.45 84.63 -16.95
CA ASP A 986 -25.77 84.76 -18.39
C ASP A 986 -24.93 84.02 -19.47
N ALA A 987 -25.46 82.83 -19.83
CA ALA A 987 -26.14 82.59 -21.13
C ALA A 987 -25.38 81.98 -22.35
N THR A 988 -26.21 81.47 -23.28
CA THR A 988 -25.95 80.91 -24.63
C THR A 988 -25.11 79.61 -24.68
N ASP A 989 -25.62 78.48 -25.18
CA ASP A 989 -26.19 78.20 -26.51
C ASP A 989 -25.15 78.42 -27.64
N ASP A 990 -24.98 77.58 -28.67
CA ASP A 990 -25.89 76.54 -29.15
C ASP A 990 -25.24 75.44 -30.06
N TYR A 991 -26.03 74.39 -30.34
CA TYR A 991 -26.02 73.48 -31.52
C TYR A 991 -24.97 72.36 -31.77
N CYS A 992 -25.55 71.18 -32.06
CA CYS A 992 -25.09 70.09 -32.96
C CYS A 992 -23.79 69.31 -32.62
N THR A 993 -23.69 67.99 -32.84
CA THR A 993 -24.62 66.93 -33.37
C THR A 993 -24.20 65.59 -32.70
N GLN A 994 -24.92 64.45 -32.74
CA GLN A 994 -25.97 63.97 -33.66
C GLN A 994 -26.89 62.96 -32.94
N SER A 995 -28.10 62.72 -33.46
CA SER A 995 -29.14 61.93 -32.79
C SER A 995 -28.92 60.41 -32.83
N CYS A 996 -29.37 59.72 -31.78
CA CYS A 996 -29.91 58.36 -31.93
C CYS A 996 -31.32 58.44 -32.50
N ASP A 997 -31.68 57.65 -33.51
CA ASP A 997 -33.06 57.14 -33.65
C ASP A 997 -33.19 55.92 -34.60
N ALA A 998 -34.35 55.26 -34.49
CA ALA A 998 -35.08 54.52 -35.53
C ALA A 998 -34.43 53.32 -36.27
N SER A 999 -34.87 52.12 -35.83
CA SER A 999 -35.50 51.02 -36.62
C SER A 999 -34.83 50.39 -37.86
N ILE A 1000 -35.05 49.08 -38.03
CA ILE A 1000 -35.85 48.46 -39.13
C ILE A 1000 -35.91 46.93 -38.99
N ASP A 1001 -36.99 46.34 -39.49
CA ASP A 1001 -37.35 44.91 -39.45
C ASP A 1001 -37.19 44.21 -40.83
N CYS A 1002 -37.54 42.91 -40.89
CA CYS A 1002 -37.94 42.11 -42.08
C CYS A 1002 -36.90 41.30 -42.90
N VAL A 1003 -37.01 39.96 -42.79
CA VAL A 1003 -37.00 38.98 -43.91
C VAL A 1003 -38.04 37.88 -43.59
N ALA A 1004 -38.67 37.26 -44.60
CA ALA A 1004 -39.73 36.23 -44.47
C ALA A 1004 -39.52 35.07 -45.49
N ALA A 1005 -40.24 33.94 -45.49
CA ALA A 1005 -41.46 33.53 -44.77
C ALA A 1005 -41.35 32.04 -44.28
N GLU A 1006 -42.30 31.08 -44.33
CA GLU A 1006 -43.65 30.98 -44.95
C GLU A 1006 -44.56 29.94 -44.23
N THR A 1007 -45.72 30.38 -43.70
CA THR A 1007 -46.88 29.55 -43.26
C THR A 1007 -46.71 28.61 -42.05
N ARG A 1008 -47.74 28.15 -41.31
CA ARG A 1008 -49.23 28.10 -41.48
C ARG A 1008 -50.00 28.65 -40.24
N PRO A 1009 -51.33 28.91 -40.32
CA PRO A 1009 -52.03 29.84 -39.41
C PRO A 1009 -53.04 29.23 -38.41
N GLY A 1010 -53.44 30.05 -37.42
CA GLY A 1010 -54.67 29.93 -36.61
C GLY A 1010 -54.43 29.90 -35.08
N GLY A 1011 -55.02 30.77 -34.26
CA GLY A 1011 -55.84 31.96 -34.53
C GLY A 1011 -56.23 32.71 -33.22
N SER A 1012 -56.58 34.00 -33.34
CA SER A 1012 -57.24 34.92 -32.36
C SER A 1012 -57.44 34.48 -30.88
N GLY A 1013 -57.08 35.27 -29.85
CA GLY A 1013 -56.43 36.60 -29.79
C GLY A 1013 -57.07 37.54 -28.72
N GLN A 1014 -56.29 38.52 -28.23
CA GLN A 1014 -56.72 39.69 -27.40
C GLN A 1014 -57.33 39.36 -25.99
N GLN A 1015 -57.29 40.23 -24.96
CA GLN A 1015 -56.78 41.60 -24.78
C GLN A 1015 -56.55 41.88 -23.26
N GLN A 1016 -55.52 42.68 -22.89
CA GLN A 1016 -55.50 43.71 -21.81
C GLN A 1016 -55.95 43.33 -20.35
N CYS A 1017 -55.73 44.11 -19.26
CA CYS A 1017 -55.17 45.46 -19.07
C CYS A 1017 -54.47 45.68 -17.70
N HIS A 1018 -53.97 46.91 -17.51
CA HIS A 1018 -53.31 47.57 -16.35
C HIS A 1018 -53.78 47.23 -14.91
N LEU A 1019 -52.94 47.14 -13.85
CA LEU A 1019 -51.95 48.07 -13.20
C LEU A 1019 -52.58 48.92 -12.05
N TRP A 1020 -52.14 48.77 -10.79
CA TRP A 1020 -51.92 49.90 -9.84
C TRP A 1020 -51.11 49.53 -8.57
N ARG A 1021 -50.75 50.52 -7.74
CA ARG A 1021 -49.91 50.43 -6.53
C ARG A 1021 -50.72 50.73 -5.24
N GLY A 1022 -50.18 50.34 -4.09
CA GLY A 1022 -50.58 50.85 -2.76
C GLY A 1022 -49.52 50.54 -1.69
N ALA A 1023 -49.31 51.44 -0.73
CA ALA A 1023 -48.38 51.26 0.39
C ALA A 1023 -48.83 52.07 1.62
N ALA A 1024 -48.61 51.56 2.83
CA ALA A 1024 -48.88 52.22 4.12
C ALA A 1024 -48.02 51.62 5.24
N THR A 1025 -48.01 52.24 6.43
CA THR A 1025 -47.00 52.04 7.48
C THR A 1025 -47.56 51.76 8.88
N SER A 1026 -46.63 51.47 9.82
CA SER A 1026 -46.61 51.83 11.25
C SER A 1026 -47.33 50.98 12.33
N VAL A 1027 -46.49 50.50 13.26
CA VAL A 1027 -46.57 50.63 14.75
C VAL A 1027 -47.32 49.57 15.61
N THR A 1028 -46.58 49.10 16.64
CA THR A 1028 -46.89 48.38 17.92
C THR A 1028 -48.35 48.02 18.26
N SER A 1029 -48.66 46.88 18.91
CA SER A 1029 -48.17 46.54 20.28
C SER A 1029 -48.47 45.08 20.73
N THR A 1030 -48.50 44.81 22.04
CA THR A 1030 -48.47 43.47 22.69
C THR A 1030 -49.85 42.84 22.99
N SER A 1031 -49.97 41.51 22.92
CA SER A 1031 -50.30 40.60 24.06
C SER A 1031 -51.10 39.31 23.72
N GLN A 1032 -50.85 38.27 24.52
CA GLN A 1032 -51.69 37.11 24.95
C GLN A 1032 -52.50 36.20 23.97
N GLN A 1033 -52.72 35.00 24.51
CA GLN A 1033 -53.34 33.77 23.98
C GLN A 1033 -54.81 33.90 23.54
N GLY A 1034 -55.29 33.05 22.59
CA GLY A 1034 -56.75 32.87 22.42
C GLY A 1034 -57.29 32.16 21.15
N THR A 1035 -57.40 30.82 21.17
CA THR A 1035 -58.49 29.97 20.62
C THR A 1035 -59.25 30.30 19.30
N THR A 1036 -59.21 29.30 18.38
CA THR A 1036 -60.32 28.77 17.53
C THR A 1036 -60.98 29.56 16.38
N CYS A 1037 -61.23 28.85 15.27
CA CYS A 1037 -62.26 29.16 14.26
C CYS A 1037 -63.02 27.88 13.81
N TRP A 1038 -64.07 28.04 13.00
CA TRP A 1038 -65.24 27.12 12.98
C TRP A 1038 -65.44 26.24 11.72
N LYS A 1039 -65.83 24.98 11.99
CA LYS A 1039 -67.02 24.25 11.47
C LYS A 1039 -67.44 24.39 9.99
N LYS A 1040 -67.55 23.25 9.30
CA LYS A 1040 -68.66 22.99 8.35
C LYS A 1040 -68.96 21.48 8.19
N GLU A 1041 -70.23 21.12 8.22
CA GLU A 1041 -70.74 19.74 8.08
C GLU A 1041 -71.52 19.56 6.76
N ARG A 1042 -71.71 18.32 6.31
CA ARG A 1042 -72.90 17.90 5.54
C ARG A 1042 -73.23 16.43 5.83
N ASN A 1043 -74.52 16.13 5.97
CA ASN A 1043 -75.09 14.81 6.32
C ASN A 1043 -76.32 14.53 5.44
N CYS A 1044 -76.64 13.24 5.21
CA CYS A 1044 -77.91 12.64 4.71
C CYS A 1044 -77.60 11.18 4.25
N ILE A 1045 -78.43 10.13 4.35
CA ILE A 1045 -79.80 9.86 4.86
C ILE A 1045 -79.87 8.36 5.29
N LYS A 1046 -80.90 7.88 6.02
CA LYS A 1046 -80.96 6.47 6.53
C LYS A 1046 -82.39 5.86 6.60
N ALA A 1047 -82.58 4.60 6.14
CA ALA A 1047 -83.73 3.69 6.42
C ALA A 1047 -83.44 2.22 5.95
N GLY A 1048 -84.10 1.14 6.43
CA GLY A 1048 -84.79 1.02 7.72
C GLY A 1048 -85.89 -0.05 7.99
N THR A 1049 -86.02 -1.21 7.31
CA THR A 1049 -87.18 -2.15 7.54
C THR A 1049 -86.84 -3.58 8.01
N ILE A 1050 -87.28 -3.88 9.24
CA ILE A 1050 -87.87 -5.10 9.90
C ILE A 1050 -87.80 -6.51 9.22
N VAL A 1051 -87.71 -7.57 10.07
CA VAL A 1051 -88.11 -9.02 9.94
C VAL A 1051 -86.94 -10.04 9.94
N SER A 1052 -86.99 -11.24 10.58
CA SER A 1052 -87.58 -11.70 11.88
C SER A 1052 -87.04 -13.12 12.32
N LYS A 1053 -87.32 -13.53 13.58
CA LYS A 1053 -87.41 -14.90 14.16
C LYS A 1053 -86.23 -15.92 14.11
N TYR A 1054 -85.75 -16.29 15.32
CA TYR A 1054 -85.75 -17.65 15.94
C TYR A 1054 -85.72 -18.89 15.00
N GLN A 1055 -84.83 -19.91 15.16
CA GLN A 1055 -84.78 -20.81 16.34
C GLN A 1055 -83.46 -21.65 16.49
N ARG A 1056 -83.47 -22.74 17.29
CA ARG A 1056 -82.32 -23.56 17.74
C ARG A 1056 -82.08 -24.84 16.92
N GLY A 1057 -80.86 -25.39 16.99
CA GLY A 1057 -80.55 -26.80 16.68
C GLY A 1057 -79.32 -27.31 17.44
N LYS A 1058 -79.36 -28.54 17.96
CA LYS A 1058 -78.27 -29.26 18.66
C LYS A 1058 -78.41 -30.77 18.40
N CYS A 1059 -77.38 -31.56 18.76
CA CYS A 1059 -77.31 -33.04 18.74
C CYS A 1059 -77.09 -33.67 17.33
N CYS A 1060 -76.42 -34.83 17.17
CA CYS A 1060 -75.55 -35.61 18.09
C CYS A 1060 -74.73 -36.69 17.34
N GLN A 1061 -73.61 -37.13 17.94
CA GLN A 1061 -73.01 -38.50 17.84
C GLN A 1061 -72.44 -38.95 16.45
N SER A 1062 -71.50 -39.92 16.33
CA SER A 1062 -70.85 -40.86 17.29
C SER A 1062 -69.41 -41.27 16.88
N PHE A 1063 -68.56 -41.62 17.88
CA PHE A 1063 -67.58 -42.74 18.02
C PHE A 1063 -66.76 -43.31 16.81
N GLN A 1064 -65.58 -43.95 16.93
CA GLN A 1064 -64.69 -44.42 18.03
C GLN A 1064 -63.25 -43.85 17.81
N GLN A 1065 -62.30 -43.65 18.75
CA GLN A 1065 -61.92 -44.20 20.06
C GLN A 1065 -60.69 -45.16 20.02
N LYS A 1066 -59.47 -44.62 20.23
CA LYS A 1066 -58.28 -45.19 20.94
C LYS A 1066 -57.02 -44.32 20.62
N GLY A 1067 -56.21 -43.84 21.57
CA GLY A 1067 -56.45 -43.66 23.01
C GLY A 1067 -55.16 -43.47 23.85
N MET A 1068 -55.16 -42.45 24.73
CA MET A 1068 -54.34 -42.32 25.97
C MET A 1068 -52.80 -42.14 25.85
N ARG A 1069 -52.10 -41.40 26.74
CA ARG A 1069 -52.49 -40.24 27.60
C ARG A 1069 -51.22 -39.49 28.08
N TRP A 1070 -51.29 -38.16 28.13
CA TRP A 1070 -50.86 -37.18 29.18
C TRP A 1070 -49.99 -37.69 30.37
N VAL A 1071 -49.11 -36.90 31.01
CA VAL A 1071 -49.18 -35.46 31.42
C VAL A 1071 -47.79 -34.78 31.38
N CYS A 1072 -47.78 -33.45 31.33
CA CYS A 1072 -46.60 -32.56 31.37
C CYS A 1072 -45.80 -32.55 32.69
N THR A 1073 -44.59 -32.01 32.63
CA THR A 1073 -44.32 -30.68 33.25
C THR A 1073 -43.72 -29.77 32.18
#